data_AF-A0A7K8J8I9-F1
#
_entry.id   AF-A0A7K8J8I9-F1
#
_cell.length_a   1.000
_cell.length_b   1.000
_cell.length_c   1.000
_cell.angle_alpha   90.00
_cell.angle_beta   90.00
_cell.angle_gamma   90.00
#
_symmetry.space_group_name_H-M   'P 1'
#
loop_
_entity.id
_entity.type
_entity.pdbx_description
1 polymer ?
#
loop_
_entity_poly.entity_id
_entity_poly.type
_entity_poly.pdbx_seq_one_letter_code
_entity_poly.pdbx_strand_id
1 'polypeptide(L)'
;PLIHLGILITTIASKGELQNWPDLLPKLCSLLDSEDYNTCEGAFGALQKICEDSAEILDSDVLDRPLNIMIPKFLQFFKHSSPKIRSHAVACVNQFIISRTQALMLHIDSFIENLFALAGDEEPEVRKNVCRALVMLLEVRMDRLLPHMISIVEYMLQRTQDQDENVALEACEFWLTLAEQPICKDVLCRHLAKLIPVLVNGMKYSEIDIILLKGDVEEDEAIPDSEQDIRPRFHRSRTVAQPHEEDRIEDDDDDDNDLDDDDTISDWNLRKCSAAALDVLANVFRDELLPHILPLLKELLFHPEWVVKESGILVLGAIAEGCMQGMIPYLPELIPHLIQCLSNKKALVRSITCWTLSRYAHWVVSQPPDTYLKPLMTELLKRILDSNKRVQEAACSAFATLEEEACTELVPYLAYILDTLVFAFSKYQHKNLLILYDAIGTLADSVGHHLNKPEYIQMLMPPLIQKWNMLKDEDKDLFPLLECLSSVATALQSGFLPYCEPVYQRCVNLVQKTLAQAMLHNAQPDQYEAPDKDFMIAGICFLGFIVVGCWGFLGGVGVVFGVFCLLLKGVFVLGRDFKMLFFLADFMPILGTNLNPEFISVCNNATWAIGEISIQMGIEMQHYIPMVLHQLVEIINRPNTPKTLLENTGIQKRNHLW
;
A
#
# COMPACT_ATOMS: atom_id res chain seq x y z
N PRO A 1 -41.64 0.20 8.48
CA PRO A 1 -42.27 0.74 7.24
C PRO A 1 -41.50 1.92 6.63
N LEU A 2 -41.11 2.93 7.43
CA LEU A 2 -40.37 4.12 6.96
C LEU A 2 -38.91 3.83 6.56
N ILE A 3 -38.21 2.93 7.25
CA ILE A 3 -36.82 2.52 6.90
C ILE A 3 -36.73 1.93 5.49
N HIS A 4 -37.69 1.08 5.10
CA HIS A 4 -37.75 0.52 3.74
C HIS A 4 -38.09 1.59 2.68
N LEU A 5 -38.81 2.66 3.06
CA LEU A 5 -39.07 3.80 2.17
C LEU A 5 -37.81 4.63 1.93
N GLY A 6 -36.99 4.85 2.97
CA GLY A 6 -35.71 5.55 2.86
C GLY A 6 -34.77 4.88 1.87
N ILE A 7 -34.62 3.55 1.96
CA ILE A 7 -33.79 2.76 1.03
C ILE A 7 -34.33 2.84 -0.41
N LEU A 8 -35.65 2.81 -0.59
CA LEU A 8 -36.26 2.97 -1.92
C LEU A 8 -35.98 4.36 -2.51
N ILE A 9 -36.12 5.41 -1.71
CA ILE A 9 -35.85 6.79 -2.13
C ILE A 9 -34.38 6.96 -2.53
N THR A 10 -33.44 6.46 -1.73
CA THR A 10 -32.00 6.56 -2.02
C THR A 10 -31.60 5.72 -3.22
N THR A 11 -32.18 4.52 -3.38
CA THR A 11 -31.93 3.67 -4.56
C THR A 11 -32.45 4.30 -5.84
N ILE A 12 -33.64 4.93 -5.81
CA ILE A 12 -34.19 5.65 -6.96
C ILE A 12 -33.34 6.87 -7.29
N ALA A 13 -32.90 7.63 -6.28
CA ALA A 13 -32.03 8.79 -6.49
C ALA A 13 -30.67 8.41 -7.09
N SER A 14 -30.07 7.31 -6.60
CA SER A 14 -28.76 6.82 -7.07
C SER A 14 -28.84 6.22 -8.47
N LYS A 15 -29.78 5.29 -8.74
CA LYS A 15 -29.90 4.64 -10.06
C LYS A 15 -30.59 5.48 -11.12
N GLY A 16 -31.49 6.35 -10.71
CA GLY A 16 -32.31 7.17 -11.60
C GLY A 16 -31.69 8.54 -11.89
N GLU A 17 -30.55 8.87 -11.29
CA GLU A 17 -29.90 10.18 -11.30
C GLU A 17 -30.76 11.29 -10.67
N LEU A 18 -30.19 12.05 -9.73
CA LEU A 18 -30.88 13.11 -8.98
C LEU A 18 -31.55 14.18 -9.88
N GLN A 19 -30.96 14.46 -11.04
CA GLN A 19 -31.49 15.41 -12.03
C GLN A 19 -32.87 15.03 -12.57
N ASN A 20 -33.20 13.74 -12.57
CA ASN A 20 -34.48 13.24 -13.07
C ASN A 20 -35.60 13.35 -12.00
N TRP A 21 -35.27 13.76 -10.76
CA TRP A 21 -36.23 14.01 -9.69
C TRP A 21 -35.98 15.37 -8.98
N PRO A 22 -36.23 16.49 -9.68
CA PRO A 22 -35.87 17.84 -9.19
C PRO A 22 -36.57 18.24 -7.88
N ASP A 23 -37.79 17.75 -7.65
CA ASP A 23 -38.58 18.08 -6.46
C ASP A 23 -38.16 17.30 -5.19
N LEU A 24 -37.27 16.31 -5.31
CA LEU A 24 -36.89 15.43 -4.20
C LEU A 24 -36.22 16.20 -3.06
N LEU A 25 -35.14 16.93 -3.35
CA LEU A 25 -34.36 17.65 -2.33
C LEU A 25 -35.19 18.78 -1.67
N PRO A 26 -35.92 19.63 -2.41
CA PRO A 26 -36.80 20.62 -1.78
C PRO A 26 -37.87 19.97 -0.89
N LYS A 27 -38.45 18.84 -1.33
CA LYS A 27 -39.48 18.15 -0.55
C LYS A 27 -38.91 17.56 0.72
N LEU A 28 -37.78 16.86 0.65
CA LEU A 28 -37.10 16.32 1.83
C LEU A 28 -36.71 17.43 2.81
N CYS A 29 -36.20 18.56 2.31
CA CYS A 29 -35.91 19.72 3.15
C CYS A 29 -37.17 20.26 3.84
N SER A 30 -38.32 20.32 3.16
CA SER A 30 -39.58 20.75 3.80
C SER A 30 -40.08 19.77 4.86
N LEU A 31 -39.81 18.47 4.71
CA LEU A 31 -40.21 17.44 5.67
C LEU A 31 -39.40 17.52 6.97
N LEU A 32 -38.22 18.15 6.96
CA LEU A 32 -37.47 18.43 8.19
C LEU A 32 -38.20 19.37 9.15
N ASP A 33 -39.09 20.23 8.63
CA ASP A 33 -39.90 21.16 9.45
C ASP A 33 -41.18 20.52 9.99
N SER A 34 -41.40 19.22 9.72
CA SER A 34 -42.58 18.48 10.20
C SER A 34 -42.57 18.37 11.73
N GLU A 35 -43.73 18.58 12.36
CA GLU A 35 -43.90 18.33 13.80
C GLU A 35 -43.83 16.83 14.15
N ASP A 36 -44.03 15.93 13.18
CA ASP A 36 -43.88 14.50 13.38
C ASP A 36 -42.40 14.08 13.36
N TYR A 37 -41.94 13.59 14.50
CA TYR A 37 -40.56 13.12 14.71
C TYR A 37 -40.12 12.08 13.67
N ASN A 38 -40.98 11.09 13.36
CA ASN A 38 -40.61 10.02 12.44
C ASN A 38 -40.47 10.50 11.00
N THR A 39 -41.29 11.48 10.62
CA THR A 39 -41.19 12.13 9.30
C THR A 39 -39.90 12.94 9.18
N CYS A 40 -39.55 13.72 10.21
CA CYS A 40 -38.30 14.48 10.24
C CYS A 40 -37.06 13.55 10.23
N GLU A 41 -37.05 12.52 11.08
CA GLU A 41 -35.96 11.55 11.17
C GLU A 41 -35.80 10.74 9.88
N GLY A 42 -36.89 10.26 9.28
CA GLY A 42 -36.84 9.54 8.01
C GLY A 42 -36.36 10.41 6.85
N ALA A 43 -36.73 11.69 6.84
CA ALA A 43 -36.23 12.64 5.85
C ALA A 43 -34.72 12.92 6.04
N PHE A 44 -34.25 13.06 7.28
CA PHE A 44 -32.82 13.19 7.58
C PHE A 44 -32.02 11.95 7.17
N GLY A 45 -32.51 10.74 7.44
CA GLY A 45 -31.85 9.50 7.02
C GLY A 45 -31.71 9.39 5.50
N ALA A 46 -32.75 9.81 4.75
CA ALA A 46 -32.68 9.85 3.29
C ALA A 46 -31.68 10.92 2.80
N LEU A 47 -31.70 12.12 3.40
CA LEU A 47 -30.78 13.20 3.04
C LEU A 47 -29.33 12.86 3.35
N GLN A 48 -29.05 12.23 4.49
CA GLN A 48 -27.70 11.78 4.83
C GLN A 48 -27.17 10.84 3.76
N LYS A 49 -27.95 9.83 3.38
CA LYS A 49 -27.51 8.86 2.37
C LYS A 49 -27.32 9.49 0.99
N ILE A 50 -28.17 10.45 0.62
CA ILE A 50 -28.00 11.24 -0.62
C ILE A 50 -26.71 12.09 -0.55
N CYS A 51 -26.39 12.67 0.61
CA CYS A 51 -25.15 13.43 0.79
C CYS A 51 -23.92 12.52 0.68
N GLU A 52 -23.97 11.30 1.24
CA GLU A 52 -22.89 10.31 1.12
C GLU A 52 -22.69 9.82 -0.33
N ASP A 53 -23.78 9.48 -1.02
CA ASP A 53 -23.69 8.84 -2.35
C ASP A 53 -23.56 9.85 -3.50
N SER A 54 -23.80 11.14 -3.27
CA SER A 54 -23.92 12.15 -4.35
C SER A 54 -23.38 13.53 -3.97
N ALA A 55 -22.38 13.60 -3.07
CA ALA A 55 -21.77 14.86 -2.63
C ALA A 55 -21.33 15.75 -3.81
N GLU A 56 -20.66 15.19 -4.82
CA GLU A 56 -20.17 15.93 -5.99
C GLU A 56 -21.30 16.55 -6.82
N ILE A 57 -22.38 15.80 -7.03
CA ILE A 57 -23.53 16.26 -7.81
C ILE A 57 -24.25 17.40 -7.06
N LEU A 58 -24.33 17.32 -5.73
CA LEU A 58 -24.95 18.35 -4.90
C LEU A 58 -24.17 19.66 -4.90
N ASP A 59 -22.84 19.61 -5.03
CA ASP A 59 -21.99 20.80 -5.14
C ASP A 59 -21.92 21.36 -6.58
N SER A 60 -22.42 20.60 -7.56
CA SER A 60 -22.45 21.02 -8.95
C SER A 60 -23.57 22.02 -9.26
N ASP A 61 -23.38 22.78 -10.35
CA ASP A 61 -24.39 23.71 -10.88
C ASP A 61 -25.60 23.00 -11.52
N VAL A 62 -25.54 21.66 -11.69
CA VAL A 62 -26.58 20.86 -12.39
C VAL A 62 -27.93 20.92 -11.67
N LEU A 63 -27.93 21.03 -10.35
CA LEU A 63 -29.13 21.05 -9.50
C LEU A 63 -29.48 22.44 -8.94
N ASP A 64 -28.95 23.51 -9.55
CA ASP A 64 -29.15 24.89 -9.08
C ASP A 64 -28.63 25.14 -7.64
N ARG A 65 -27.47 24.55 -7.32
CA ARG A 65 -26.75 24.71 -6.03
C ARG A 65 -27.64 24.48 -4.80
N PRO A 66 -28.20 23.27 -4.63
CA PRO A 66 -29.13 22.95 -3.54
C PRO A 66 -28.50 23.13 -2.14
N LEU A 67 -27.17 22.98 -2.05
CA LEU A 67 -26.41 23.10 -0.80
C LEU A 67 -26.47 24.49 -0.16
N ASN A 68 -26.72 25.54 -0.95
CA ASN A 68 -26.92 26.90 -0.43
C ASN A 68 -28.12 27.01 0.53
N ILE A 69 -29.10 26.10 0.39
CA ILE A 69 -30.30 26.04 1.24
C ILE A 69 -30.14 24.95 2.30
N MET A 70 -29.61 23.79 1.90
CA MET A 70 -29.52 22.61 2.76
C MET A 70 -28.55 22.81 3.94
N ILE A 71 -27.34 23.33 3.71
CA ILE A 71 -26.33 23.45 4.77
C ILE A 71 -26.78 24.39 5.89
N PRO A 72 -27.24 25.64 5.62
CA PRO A 72 -27.76 26.50 6.68
C PRO A 72 -28.92 25.88 7.45
N LYS A 73 -29.73 25.06 6.77
CA LYS A 73 -30.84 24.34 7.39
C LYS A 73 -30.34 23.25 8.33
N PHE A 74 -29.38 22.43 7.91
CA PHE A 74 -28.79 21.38 8.75
C PHE A 74 -28.18 21.97 10.04
N LEU A 75 -27.46 23.09 9.94
CA LEU A 75 -26.85 23.75 11.10
C LEU A 75 -27.88 24.13 12.19
N GLN A 76 -29.13 24.42 11.82
CA GLN A 76 -30.19 24.71 12.80
C GLN A 76 -30.55 23.49 13.66
N PHE A 77 -30.44 22.28 13.09
CA PHE A 77 -30.78 21.03 13.76
C PHE A 77 -29.66 20.52 14.69
N PHE A 78 -28.52 21.19 14.76
CA PHE A 78 -27.46 20.85 15.73
C PHE A 78 -27.96 21.10 17.16
N LYS A 79 -28.91 22.02 17.36
CA LYS A 79 -29.51 22.31 18.69
C LYS A 79 -30.80 21.52 18.94
N HIS A 80 -31.12 20.53 18.09
CA HIS A 80 -32.35 19.76 18.22
C HIS A 80 -32.37 18.91 19.49
N SER A 81 -33.54 18.69 20.08
CA SER A 81 -33.69 17.94 21.34
C SER A 81 -33.31 16.46 21.20
N SER A 82 -33.63 15.84 20.05
CA SER A 82 -33.27 14.46 19.76
C SER A 82 -31.79 14.32 19.32
N PRO A 83 -30.99 13.45 20.00
CA PRO A 83 -29.60 13.20 19.64
C PRO A 83 -29.46 12.58 18.25
N LYS A 84 -30.43 11.76 17.81
CA LYS A 84 -30.40 11.12 16.50
C LYS A 84 -30.46 12.16 15.36
N ILE A 85 -31.29 13.17 15.52
CA ILE A 85 -31.38 14.28 14.55
C ILE A 85 -30.11 15.14 14.56
N ARG A 86 -29.52 15.39 15.75
CA ARG A 86 -28.22 16.07 15.84
C ARG A 86 -27.13 15.30 15.10
N SER A 87 -27.07 13.98 15.29
CA SER A 87 -26.13 13.09 14.59
C SER A 87 -26.30 13.17 13.07
N HIS A 88 -27.53 13.00 12.55
CA HIS A 88 -27.81 13.15 11.12
C HIS A 88 -27.40 14.53 10.58
N ALA A 89 -27.69 15.60 11.31
CA ALA A 89 -27.36 16.95 10.88
C ALA A 89 -25.84 17.16 10.75
N VAL A 90 -25.05 16.70 11.72
CA VAL A 90 -23.57 16.78 11.65
C VAL A 90 -23.05 15.88 10.53
N ALA A 91 -23.53 14.63 10.44
CA ALA A 91 -23.11 13.67 9.42
C ALA A 91 -23.35 14.17 7.98
N CYS A 92 -24.49 14.84 7.73
CA CYS A 92 -24.76 15.48 6.44
C CYS A 92 -23.74 16.58 6.11
N VAL A 93 -23.42 17.45 7.08
CA VAL A 93 -22.48 18.56 6.86
C VAL A 93 -21.06 18.04 6.64
N ASN A 94 -20.66 16.95 7.33
CA ASN A 94 -19.33 16.37 7.21
C ASN A 94 -18.96 15.96 5.78
N GLN A 95 -19.94 15.55 4.96
CA GLN A 95 -19.71 15.17 3.55
C GLN A 95 -19.13 16.31 2.69
N PHE A 96 -19.25 17.56 3.13
CA PHE A 96 -18.91 18.75 2.35
C PHE A 96 -17.71 19.53 2.92
N ILE A 97 -17.00 18.97 3.92
CA ILE A 97 -15.84 19.63 4.54
C ILE A 97 -14.63 19.53 3.60
N ILE A 98 -14.23 18.32 3.21
CA ILE A 98 -13.03 18.06 2.40
C ILE A 98 -13.13 18.69 1.00
N SER A 99 -14.33 18.66 0.39
CA SER A 99 -14.61 19.30 -0.90
C SER A 99 -14.52 20.83 -0.88
N ARG A 100 -14.38 21.44 0.30
CA ARG A 100 -14.36 22.89 0.50
C ARG A 100 -15.60 23.59 -0.10
N THR A 101 -16.74 22.93 -0.06
CA THR A 101 -17.99 23.40 -0.67
C THR A 101 -18.31 24.83 -0.24
N GLN A 102 -18.57 25.70 -1.23
CA GLN A 102 -18.68 27.14 -1.01
C GLN A 102 -19.78 27.51 0.00
N ALA A 103 -20.91 26.80 -0.03
CA ALA A 103 -22.02 27.00 0.90
C ALA A 103 -21.58 26.76 2.37
N LEU A 104 -20.77 25.72 2.64
CA LEU A 104 -20.23 25.47 3.97
C LEU A 104 -19.17 26.51 4.35
N MET A 105 -18.28 26.86 3.42
CA MET A 105 -17.19 27.80 3.68
C MET A 105 -17.69 29.20 4.07
N LEU A 106 -18.84 29.63 3.54
CA LEU A 106 -19.51 30.88 3.94
C LEU A 106 -20.12 30.82 5.35
N HIS A 107 -20.45 29.63 5.85
CA HIS A 107 -21.06 29.38 7.15
C HIS A 107 -20.12 28.69 8.15
N ILE A 108 -18.82 28.67 7.86
CA ILE A 108 -17.81 27.90 8.61
C ILE A 108 -17.77 28.26 10.11
N ASP A 109 -17.95 29.53 10.45
CA ASP A 109 -17.92 30.00 11.83
C ASP A 109 -19.11 29.49 12.64
N SER A 110 -20.30 29.55 12.02
CA SER A 110 -21.51 29.00 12.61
C SER A 110 -21.35 27.49 12.81
N PHE A 111 -20.75 26.78 11.84
CA PHE A 111 -20.49 25.36 11.97
C PHE A 111 -19.57 25.04 13.15
N ILE A 112 -18.42 25.72 13.26
CA ILE A 112 -17.46 25.52 14.36
C ILE A 112 -18.09 25.85 15.72
N GLU A 113 -18.84 26.95 15.85
CA GLU A 113 -19.53 27.30 17.09
C GLU A 113 -20.53 26.20 17.52
N ASN A 114 -21.30 25.67 16.57
CA ASN A 114 -22.25 24.59 16.85
C ASN A 114 -21.54 23.26 17.18
N LEU A 115 -20.39 22.95 16.56
CA LEU A 115 -19.59 21.78 16.93
C LEU A 115 -19.10 21.87 18.38
N PHE A 116 -18.59 23.03 18.81
CA PHE A 116 -18.16 23.22 20.19
C PHE A 116 -19.32 23.14 21.18
N ALA A 117 -20.51 23.60 20.80
CA ALA A 117 -21.72 23.41 21.61
C ALA A 117 -22.10 21.92 21.77
N LEU A 118 -21.74 21.07 20.80
CA LEU A 118 -21.99 19.63 20.83
C LEU A 118 -20.85 18.79 21.42
N ALA A 119 -19.70 19.39 21.74
CA ALA A 119 -18.58 18.67 22.33
C ALA A 119 -18.93 17.96 23.66
N GLY A 120 -19.89 18.52 24.42
CA GLY A 120 -20.38 17.95 25.67
C GLY A 120 -21.52 16.94 25.54
N ASP A 121 -21.91 16.53 24.32
CA ASP A 121 -23.04 15.63 24.12
C ASP A 121 -22.79 14.23 24.71
N GLU A 122 -23.80 13.67 25.37
CA GLU A 122 -23.73 12.35 25.99
C GLU A 122 -23.97 11.21 24.98
N GLU A 123 -24.53 11.51 23.80
CA GLU A 123 -24.74 10.49 22.76
C GLU A 123 -23.43 10.17 22.00
N PRO A 124 -22.99 8.89 21.96
CA PRO A 124 -21.77 8.48 21.24
C PRO A 124 -21.78 8.85 19.75
N GLU A 125 -22.90 8.64 19.06
CA GLU A 125 -23.02 8.97 17.63
C GLU A 125 -22.85 10.47 17.34
N VAL A 126 -23.25 11.35 18.25
CA VAL A 126 -23.01 12.79 18.10
C VAL A 126 -21.52 13.08 18.33
N ARG A 127 -20.92 12.56 19.41
CA ARG A 127 -19.49 12.74 19.68
C ARG A 127 -18.61 12.24 18.54
N LYS A 128 -18.92 11.07 18.00
CA LYS A 128 -18.25 10.46 16.85
C LYS A 128 -18.23 11.41 15.66
N ASN A 129 -19.39 11.92 15.25
CA ASN A 129 -19.51 12.84 14.13
C ASN A 129 -18.84 14.19 14.40
N VAL A 130 -18.82 14.67 15.65
CA VAL A 130 -18.08 15.89 16.05
C VAL A 130 -16.58 15.67 15.96
N CYS A 131 -16.06 14.52 16.42
CA CYS A 131 -14.64 14.17 16.27
C CYS A 131 -14.24 14.17 14.80
N ARG A 132 -14.98 13.42 13.97
CA ARG A 132 -14.76 13.35 12.52
C ARG A 132 -14.79 14.72 11.84
N ALA A 133 -15.74 15.58 12.22
CA ALA A 133 -15.83 16.94 11.70
C ALA A 133 -14.57 17.76 11.99
N LEU A 134 -14.05 17.67 13.22
CA LEU A 134 -12.84 18.38 13.64
C LEU A 134 -11.58 17.84 12.94
N VAL A 135 -11.49 16.53 12.70
CA VAL A 135 -10.42 15.91 11.89
C VAL A 135 -10.44 16.48 10.47
N MET A 136 -11.58 16.43 9.79
CA MET A 136 -11.70 16.98 8.43
C MET A 136 -11.41 18.48 8.38
N LEU A 137 -11.88 19.25 9.37
CA LEU A 137 -11.59 20.69 9.46
C LEU A 137 -10.12 20.99 9.67
N LEU A 138 -9.37 20.08 10.32
CA LEU A 138 -7.94 20.21 10.52
C LEU A 138 -7.19 20.26 9.18
N GLU A 139 -7.60 19.43 8.22
CA GLU A 139 -6.99 19.36 6.88
C GLU A 139 -7.31 20.59 6.03
N VAL A 140 -8.57 21.05 6.04
CA VAL A 140 -9.00 22.09 5.09
C VAL A 140 -9.02 23.50 5.65
N ARG A 141 -9.25 23.66 6.96
CA ARG A 141 -9.52 24.97 7.62
C ARG A 141 -8.82 25.09 8.97
N MET A 142 -7.57 24.63 9.04
CA MET A 142 -6.67 24.86 10.17
C MET A 142 -6.68 26.32 10.64
N ASP A 143 -6.73 27.28 9.71
CA ASP A 143 -6.78 28.73 9.98
C ASP A 143 -7.85 29.12 11.01
N ARG A 144 -9.02 28.45 10.98
CA ARG A 144 -10.13 28.73 11.91
C ARG A 144 -10.05 27.93 13.21
N LEU A 145 -9.35 26.81 13.22
CA LEU A 145 -9.17 25.99 14.42
C LEU A 145 -8.03 26.48 15.31
N LEU A 146 -7.00 27.12 14.74
CA LEU A 146 -5.82 27.61 15.48
C LEU A 146 -6.14 28.40 16.76
N PRO A 147 -7.10 29.35 16.78
CA PRO A 147 -7.43 30.09 18.00
C PRO A 147 -7.95 29.22 19.16
N HIS A 148 -8.49 28.05 18.85
CA HIS A 148 -9.10 27.11 19.79
C HIS A 148 -8.29 25.82 19.97
N MET A 149 -7.11 25.74 19.36
CA MET A 149 -6.36 24.49 19.21
C MET A 149 -6.05 23.79 20.54
N ILE A 150 -5.71 24.55 21.59
CA ILE A 150 -5.44 23.97 22.91
C ILE A 150 -6.67 23.25 23.46
N SER A 151 -7.85 23.87 23.36
CA SER A 151 -9.11 23.26 23.82
C SER A 151 -9.52 22.07 22.96
N ILE A 152 -9.26 22.13 21.64
CA ILE A 152 -9.50 21.00 20.74
C ILE A 152 -8.59 19.82 21.10
N VAL A 153 -7.30 20.06 21.33
CA VAL A 153 -6.35 19.01 21.76
C VAL A 153 -6.77 18.40 23.09
N GLU A 154 -7.18 19.21 24.08
CA GLU A 154 -7.69 18.69 25.35
C GLU A 154 -8.96 17.85 25.18
N TYR A 155 -9.88 18.30 24.32
CA TYR A 155 -11.09 17.57 23.98
C TYR A 155 -10.78 16.23 23.31
N MET A 156 -9.97 16.24 22.25
CA MET A 156 -9.59 15.04 21.51
C MET A 156 -8.84 14.07 22.40
N LEU A 157 -7.95 14.54 23.27
CA LEU A 157 -7.22 13.67 24.21
C LEU A 157 -8.17 12.95 25.16
N GLN A 158 -9.26 13.59 25.58
CA GLN A 158 -10.30 12.91 26.36
C GLN A 158 -11.16 11.97 25.52
N ARG A 159 -11.47 12.32 24.27
CA ARG A 159 -12.27 11.47 23.38
C ARG A 159 -11.52 10.25 22.87
N THR A 160 -10.20 10.31 22.68
CA THR A 160 -9.37 9.11 22.39
C THR A 160 -9.41 8.08 23.53
N GLN A 161 -9.85 8.49 24.73
CA GLN A 161 -10.05 7.62 25.90
C GLN A 161 -11.55 7.37 26.19
N ASP A 162 -12.44 7.61 25.22
CA ASP A 162 -13.87 7.32 25.37
C ASP A 162 -14.10 5.82 25.55
N GLN A 163 -15.21 5.45 26.21
CA GLN A 163 -15.57 4.05 26.42
C GLN A 163 -16.14 3.42 25.15
N ASP A 164 -16.70 4.24 24.25
CA ASP A 164 -17.11 3.81 22.92
C ASP A 164 -15.90 3.81 21.98
N GLU A 165 -15.50 2.62 21.52
CA GLU A 165 -14.32 2.45 20.65
C GLU A 165 -14.43 3.22 19.33
N ASN A 166 -15.64 3.44 18.79
CA ASN A 166 -15.81 4.20 17.55
C ASN A 166 -15.55 5.69 17.79
N VAL A 167 -15.97 6.22 18.94
CA VAL A 167 -15.66 7.61 19.33
C VAL A 167 -14.16 7.76 19.57
N ALA A 168 -13.55 6.78 20.23
CA ALA A 168 -12.10 6.78 20.48
C ALA A 168 -11.29 6.72 19.19
N LEU A 169 -11.70 5.89 18.22
CA LEU A 169 -11.08 5.77 16.90
C LEU A 169 -11.12 7.10 16.14
N GLU A 170 -12.30 7.69 15.99
CA GLU A 170 -12.49 8.95 15.25
C GLU A 170 -11.77 10.14 15.94
N ALA A 171 -11.63 10.09 17.26
CA ALA A 171 -10.80 11.04 17.99
C ALA A 171 -9.29 10.75 17.84
N CYS A 172 -8.89 9.50 17.64
CA CYS A 172 -7.49 9.11 17.46
C CYS A 172 -6.96 9.56 16.09
N GLU A 173 -7.80 9.54 15.05
CA GLU A 173 -7.43 10.03 13.71
C GLU A 173 -6.97 11.49 13.72
N PHE A 174 -7.47 12.29 14.66
CA PHE A 174 -6.99 13.66 14.87
C PHE A 174 -5.47 13.74 15.06
N TRP A 175 -4.86 12.77 15.76
CA TRP A 175 -3.41 12.77 15.99
C TRP A 175 -2.63 12.46 14.72
N LEU A 176 -3.14 11.54 13.89
CA LEU A 176 -2.55 11.18 12.61
C LEU A 176 -2.56 12.41 11.69
N THR A 177 -3.73 12.99 11.46
CA THR A 177 -3.89 14.19 10.64
C THR A 177 -3.12 15.40 11.18
N LEU A 178 -3.06 15.59 12.51
CA LEU A 178 -2.29 16.69 13.10
C LEU A 178 -0.79 16.50 12.91
N ALA A 179 -0.29 15.27 12.92
CA ALA A 179 1.13 14.97 12.80
C ALA A 179 1.69 15.35 11.42
N GLU A 180 0.87 15.26 10.37
CA GLU A 180 1.21 15.70 9.01
C GLU A 180 1.28 17.24 8.88
N GLN A 181 0.73 17.98 9.85
CA GLN A 181 0.71 19.44 9.79
C GLN A 181 2.04 20.02 10.28
N PRO A 182 2.58 21.06 9.60
CA PRO A 182 3.87 21.65 9.98
C PRO A 182 3.87 22.29 11.38
N ILE A 183 2.69 22.62 11.92
CA ILE A 183 2.53 23.20 13.27
C ILE A 183 2.46 22.14 14.38
N CYS A 184 2.50 20.85 14.06
CA CYS A 184 2.35 19.73 15.00
C CYS A 184 3.18 19.90 16.27
N LYS A 185 4.50 20.15 16.11
CA LYS A 185 5.43 20.31 17.24
C LYS A 185 4.99 21.42 18.21
N ASP A 186 4.63 22.58 17.68
CA ASP A 186 4.25 23.73 18.50
C ASP A 186 2.96 23.46 19.29
N VAL A 187 2.00 22.78 18.67
CA VAL A 187 0.70 22.45 19.29
C VAL A 187 0.84 21.35 20.35
N LEU A 188 1.58 20.28 20.05
CA LEU A 188 1.64 19.07 20.88
C LEU A 188 2.74 19.08 21.94
N CYS A 189 3.75 19.95 21.87
CA CYS A 189 4.89 19.94 22.80
C CYS A 189 4.49 19.91 24.30
N ARG A 190 3.38 20.56 24.68
CA ARG A 190 2.88 20.62 26.07
C ARG A 190 1.97 19.44 26.46
N HIS A 191 1.51 18.68 25.49
CA HIS A 191 0.55 17.59 25.65
C HIS A 191 1.18 16.21 25.44
N LEU A 192 2.38 16.15 24.85
CA LEU A 192 3.08 14.91 24.51
C LEU A 192 3.19 13.93 25.69
N ALA A 193 3.57 14.43 26.88
CA ALA A 193 3.68 13.61 28.08
C ALA A 193 2.37 12.92 28.52
N LYS A 194 1.20 13.43 28.09
CA LYS A 194 -0.11 12.82 28.34
C LYS A 194 -0.61 12.02 27.14
N LEU A 195 -0.35 12.49 25.93
CA LEU A 195 -0.79 11.84 24.70
C LEU A 195 -0.10 10.49 24.49
N ILE A 196 1.21 10.42 24.71
CA ILE A 196 1.98 9.21 24.44
C ILE A 196 1.49 7.99 25.23
N PRO A 197 1.27 8.07 26.56
CA PRO A 197 0.66 6.95 27.30
C PRO A 197 -0.73 6.54 26.78
N VAL A 198 -1.52 7.49 26.26
CA VAL A 198 -2.86 7.23 25.71
C VAL A 198 -2.77 6.42 24.42
N LEU A 199 -1.93 6.85 23.46
CA LEU A 199 -1.70 6.12 22.22
C LEU A 199 -1.14 4.72 22.49
N VAL A 200 -0.11 4.63 23.35
CA VAL A 200 0.49 3.35 23.75
C VAL A 200 -0.54 2.40 24.39
N ASN A 201 -1.50 2.92 25.15
CA ASN A 201 -2.58 2.09 25.69
C ASN A 201 -3.59 1.66 24.61
N GLY A 202 -3.92 2.54 23.65
CA GLY A 202 -4.78 2.24 22.51
C GLY A 202 -4.20 1.19 21.56
N MET A 203 -2.88 0.98 21.59
CA MET A 203 -2.19 -0.03 20.79
C MET A 203 -2.35 -1.47 21.30
N LYS A 204 -3.04 -1.73 22.42
CA LYS A 204 -3.34 -3.12 22.86
C LYS A 204 -4.46 -3.72 22.02
N TYR A 205 -4.41 -5.03 21.77
CA TYR A 205 -5.55 -5.71 21.15
C TYR A 205 -6.80 -5.61 22.04
N SER A 206 -7.95 -5.31 21.42
CA SER A 206 -9.24 -5.43 22.09
C SER A 206 -9.59 -6.90 22.32
N GLU A 207 -10.48 -7.20 23.26
CA GLU A 207 -10.96 -8.57 23.48
C GLU A 207 -11.63 -9.14 22.21
N ILE A 208 -12.31 -8.27 21.44
CA ILE A 208 -12.99 -8.62 20.20
C ILE A 208 -11.95 -8.99 19.13
N ASP A 209 -10.89 -8.20 18.97
CA ASP A 209 -9.80 -8.51 18.03
C ASP A 209 -9.11 -9.83 18.40
N ILE A 210 -8.84 -10.08 19.68
CA ILE A 210 -8.25 -11.35 20.12
C ILE A 210 -9.12 -12.54 19.70
N ILE A 211 -10.45 -12.40 19.77
CA ILE A 211 -11.39 -13.44 19.36
C ILE A 211 -11.41 -13.59 17.82
N LEU A 212 -11.54 -12.48 17.09
CA LEU A 212 -11.61 -12.46 15.62
C LEU A 212 -10.34 -13.03 14.98
N LEU A 213 -9.18 -12.65 15.54
CA LEU A 213 -7.87 -13.14 15.11
C LEU A 213 -7.60 -14.58 15.56
N LYS A 214 -8.54 -15.21 16.26
CA LYS A 214 -8.39 -16.53 16.87
C LYS A 214 -7.09 -16.60 17.68
N GLY A 215 -6.82 -15.61 18.54
CA GLY A 215 -5.55 -15.44 19.27
C GLY A 215 -5.18 -16.57 20.25
N ASP A 216 -6.04 -17.58 20.40
CA ASP A 216 -5.75 -18.83 21.12
C ASP A 216 -5.37 -20.01 20.19
N VAL A 217 -5.45 -19.83 18.87
CA VAL A 217 -5.05 -20.83 17.88
C VAL A 217 -3.55 -20.70 17.62
N GLU A 218 -2.78 -21.63 18.15
CA GLU A 218 -1.32 -21.72 17.94
C GLU A 218 -0.93 -22.62 16.75
N GLU A 219 -1.87 -23.41 16.24
CA GLU A 219 -1.64 -24.39 15.18
C GLU A 219 -2.82 -24.38 14.19
N ASP A 220 -2.60 -23.86 12.99
CA ASP A 220 -3.57 -23.84 11.88
C ASP A 220 -2.94 -24.08 10.50
N GLU A 221 -1.66 -24.49 10.44
CA GLU A 221 -0.92 -24.79 9.20
C GLU A 221 -1.62 -25.80 8.26
N ALA A 222 -2.40 -26.73 8.82
CA ALA A 222 -3.09 -27.77 8.06
C ALA A 222 -4.50 -27.35 7.61
N ILE A 223 -4.98 -26.18 8.03
CA ILE A 223 -6.31 -25.67 7.71
C ILE A 223 -6.24 -24.89 6.39
N PRO A 224 -6.92 -25.36 5.32
CA PRO A 224 -6.93 -24.65 4.04
C PRO A 224 -7.47 -23.22 4.19
N ASP A 225 -6.94 -22.29 3.39
CA ASP A 225 -7.42 -20.91 3.36
C ASP A 225 -8.81 -20.84 2.69
N SER A 226 -9.65 -19.92 3.17
CA SER A 226 -10.92 -19.61 2.53
C SER A 226 -10.69 -18.74 1.30
N GLU A 227 -11.47 -18.92 0.23
CA GLU A 227 -11.41 -18.05 -0.96
C GLU A 227 -11.69 -16.57 -0.62
N GLN A 228 -12.43 -16.31 0.47
CA GLN A 228 -12.73 -14.96 0.96
C GLN A 228 -11.54 -14.30 1.68
N ASP A 229 -10.56 -15.09 2.12
CA ASP A 229 -9.37 -14.60 2.82
C ASP A 229 -8.23 -14.25 1.84
N ILE A 230 -8.42 -14.55 0.54
CA ILE A 230 -7.43 -14.29 -0.53
C ILE A 230 -7.75 -12.95 -1.18
N ARG A 231 -6.87 -11.97 -1.00
CA ARG A 231 -7.05 -10.63 -1.59
C ARG A 231 -6.87 -10.66 -3.11
N PRO A 232 -7.63 -9.86 -3.87
CA PRO A 232 -7.35 -9.62 -5.27
C PRO A 232 -5.95 -8.98 -5.43
N ARG A 233 -5.05 -9.65 -6.14
CA ARG A 233 -3.75 -9.10 -6.54
C ARG A 233 -3.78 -8.63 -7.98
N PHE A 234 -3.05 -7.55 -8.24
CA PHE A 234 -2.89 -6.93 -9.56
C PHE A 234 -1.40 -6.86 -9.89
N HIS A 235 -1.05 -7.11 -11.14
CA HIS A 235 0.35 -7.06 -11.56
C HIS A 235 0.75 -5.63 -11.90
N ARG A 236 1.90 -5.17 -11.40
CA ARG A 236 2.44 -3.83 -11.68
C ARG A 236 3.62 -3.92 -12.66
N SER A 237 3.62 -3.04 -13.66
CA SER A 237 4.74 -2.95 -14.62
C SER A 237 6.01 -2.41 -13.94
N ARG A 238 7.14 -3.11 -14.07
CA ARG A 238 8.43 -2.69 -13.47
C ARG A 238 9.06 -1.49 -14.20
N THR A 239 9.60 -0.53 -13.45
CA THR A 239 10.37 0.62 -13.97
C THR A 239 11.86 0.27 -14.02
N VAL A 240 12.54 0.55 -15.14
CA VAL A 240 14.00 0.29 -15.27
C VAL A 240 14.80 1.35 -14.51
N ALA A 241 15.35 0.99 -13.36
CA ALA A 241 16.23 1.83 -12.54
C ALA A 241 17.70 1.41 -12.63
N GLN A 242 18.63 2.32 -12.31
CA GLN A 242 20.06 2.01 -12.22
C GLN A 242 20.41 1.44 -10.84
N PRO A 243 21.28 0.41 -10.74
CA PRO A 243 21.83 0.00 -9.46
C PRO A 243 22.82 1.06 -8.96
N HIS A 244 22.48 1.77 -7.89
CA HIS A 244 23.40 2.67 -7.16
C HIS A 244 24.05 1.91 -6.01
N GLU A 245 25.38 2.01 -5.90
CA GLU A 245 26.13 1.35 -4.82
C GLU A 245 26.19 2.14 -3.50
N GLU A 246 25.76 3.41 -3.40
CA GLU A 246 26.06 4.17 -2.15
C GLU A 246 25.19 5.39 -1.79
N ASP A 247 24.06 5.69 -2.47
CA ASP A 247 23.18 6.81 -2.07
C ASP A 247 21.68 6.44 -2.23
N ARG A 248 21.14 5.71 -1.25
CA ARG A 248 19.69 5.58 -1.04
C ARG A 248 19.21 6.83 -0.29
N ILE A 249 18.89 7.88 -1.04
CA ILE A 249 17.95 8.89 -0.55
C ILE A 249 16.59 8.42 -1.06
N GLU A 250 15.71 8.15 -0.10
CA GLU A 250 14.28 7.87 -0.22
C GLU A 250 13.65 8.74 -1.32
N ASP A 251 13.15 8.13 -2.38
CA ASP A 251 12.19 8.75 -3.30
C ASP A 251 11.33 7.65 -3.94
N ASP A 252 10.03 7.70 -3.64
CA ASP A 252 8.87 7.07 -4.31
C ASP A 252 8.56 5.56 -4.16
N ASP A 253 9.26 4.80 -3.31
CA ASP A 253 8.81 3.41 -2.96
C ASP A 253 7.89 3.36 -1.71
N ASP A 254 7.64 4.49 -1.04
CA ASP A 254 6.80 4.53 0.18
C ASP A 254 5.30 4.36 -0.12
N ASP A 255 4.83 4.63 -1.35
CA ASP A 255 3.43 4.38 -1.75
C ASP A 255 3.15 2.88 -2.03
N ASP A 256 4.20 2.03 -2.08
CA ASP A 256 4.10 0.62 -2.50
C ASP A 256 4.01 -0.37 -1.32
N ASN A 257 4.42 0.02 -0.11
CA ASN A 257 4.33 -0.82 1.08
C ASN A 257 3.01 -0.65 1.87
N ASP A 258 2.29 0.46 1.68
CA ASP A 258 1.03 0.73 2.40
C ASP A 258 -0.17 -0.11 1.91
N LEU A 259 -0.01 -0.85 0.80
CA LEU A 259 -1.09 -1.62 0.19
C LEU A 259 -1.11 -3.11 0.58
N ASP A 260 -0.06 -3.63 1.22
CA ASP A 260 0.01 -5.05 1.57
C ASP A 260 -0.34 -5.35 3.04
N ASP A 261 -0.28 -4.37 3.95
CA ASP A 261 -0.44 -4.58 5.39
C ASP A 261 -1.87 -4.25 5.90
N ASP A 262 -2.85 -5.09 5.54
CA ASP A 262 -4.18 -4.98 6.16
C ASP A 262 -4.98 -6.29 6.17
N ASP A 263 -4.54 -7.35 6.85
CA ASP A 263 -5.35 -8.58 7.09
C ASP A 263 -6.88 -8.31 7.06
N THR A 264 -7.61 -8.89 6.09
CA THR A 264 -9.07 -8.75 5.90
C THR A 264 -9.92 -9.20 7.11
N ILE A 265 -9.27 -9.64 8.19
CA ILE A 265 -9.88 -10.07 9.45
C ILE A 265 -9.90 -8.93 10.49
N SER A 266 -9.12 -7.86 10.31
CA SER A 266 -9.14 -6.71 11.22
C SER A 266 -9.30 -5.43 10.42
N ASP A 267 -10.52 -4.91 10.32
CA ASP A 267 -10.79 -3.57 9.81
C ASP A 267 -9.92 -2.49 10.52
N TRP A 268 -9.81 -1.31 9.91
CA TRP A 268 -9.20 -0.13 10.54
C TRP A 268 -9.82 0.11 11.93
N ASN A 269 -8.98 0.10 12.96
CA ASN A 269 -9.41 0.12 14.36
C ASN A 269 -8.50 1.01 15.22
N LEU A 270 -8.89 1.21 16.49
CA LEU A 270 -8.18 2.10 17.41
C LEU A 270 -6.71 1.70 17.59
N ARG A 271 -6.41 0.40 17.58
CA ARG A 271 -5.04 -0.12 17.70
C ARG A 271 -4.16 0.31 16.53
N LYS A 272 -4.64 0.10 15.30
CA LYS A 272 -3.92 0.50 14.07
C LYS A 272 -3.76 2.01 14.00
N CYS A 273 -4.83 2.76 14.26
CA CYS A 273 -4.79 4.21 14.27
C CYS A 273 -3.81 4.76 15.33
N SER A 274 -3.79 4.19 16.53
CA SER A 274 -2.85 4.60 17.59
C SER A 274 -1.39 4.30 17.22
N ALA A 275 -1.13 3.16 16.57
CA ALA A 275 0.20 2.79 16.11
C ALA A 275 0.68 3.69 14.98
N ALA A 276 -0.16 3.93 13.97
CA ALA A 276 0.14 4.84 12.86
C ALA A 276 0.37 6.27 13.36
N ALA A 277 -0.49 6.77 14.25
CA ALA A 277 -0.29 8.09 14.85
C ALA A 277 1.03 8.18 15.63
N LEU A 278 1.42 7.13 16.35
CA LEU A 278 2.69 7.10 17.07
C LEU A 278 3.89 7.05 16.11
N ASP A 279 3.80 6.32 15.01
CA ASP A 279 4.86 6.24 13.99
C ASP A 279 5.12 7.62 13.36
N VAL A 280 4.07 8.27 12.86
CA VAL A 280 4.19 9.63 12.28
C VAL A 280 4.70 10.63 13.33
N LEU A 281 4.24 10.54 14.59
CA LEU A 281 4.76 11.37 15.68
C LEU A 281 6.26 11.08 15.98
N ALA A 282 6.71 9.83 15.87
CA ALA A 282 8.12 9.48 16.00
C ALA A 282 8.94 10.12 14.87
N ASN A 283 8.42 10.15 13.64
CA ASN A 283 9.06 10.84 12.52
C ASN A 283 9.11 12.37 12.68
N VAL A 284 8.06 12.97 13.28
CA VAL A 284 8.02 14.40 13.59
C VAL A 284 8.98 14.76 14.71
N PHE A 285 8.85 14.13 15.89
CA PHE A 285 9.59 14.50 17.10
C PHE A 285 10.99 13.86 17.18
N ARG A 286 11.23 12.78 16.45
CA ARG A 286 12.48 12.00 16.48
C ARG A 286 12.87 11.66 17.92
N ASP A 287 14.16 11.72 18.24
CA ASP A 287 14.71 11.38 19.55
C ASP A 287 14.11 12.20 20.72
N GLU A 288 13.44 13.34 20.47
CA GLU A 288 12.71 14.10 21.50
C GLU A 288 11.55 13.30 22.11
N LEU A 289 11.07 12.26 21.42
CA LEU A 289 10.00 11.39 21.88
C LEU A 289 10.46 10.35 22.93
N LEU A 290 11.74 9.97 22.88
CA LEU A 290 12.29 8.87 23.68
C LEU A 290 12.15 9.03 25.20
N PRO A 291 12.33 10.22 25.81
CA PRO A 291 12.11 10.41 27.24
C PRO A 291 10.68 10.05 27.70
N HIS A 292 9.70 10.13 26.81
CA HIS A 292 8.30 9.79 27.09
C HIS A 292 8.01 8.30 26.85
N ILE A 293 8.68 7.66 25.89
CA ILE A 293 8.44 6.27 25.48
C ILE A 293 9.26 5.26 26.29
N LEU A 294 10.54 5.54 26.56
CA LEU A 294 11.44 4.58 27.21
C LEU A 294 10.94 4.07 28.58
N PRO A 295 10.36 4.90 29.46
CA PRO A 295 9.78 4.40 30.71
C PRO A 295 8.65 3.40 30.47
N LEU A 296 7.79 3.66 29.48
CA LEU A 296 6.68 2.77 29.12
C LEU A 296 7.20 1.45 28.54
N LEU A 297 8.13 1.51 27.57
CA LEU A 297 8.72 0.31 26.97
C LEU A 297 9.33 -0.64 28.01
N LYS A 298 10.00 -0.10 29.03
CA LYS A 298 10.61 -0.90 30.11
C LYS A 298 9.57 -1.69 30.90
N GLU A 299 8.38 -1.14 31.10
CA GLU A 299 7.28 -1.82 31.80
C GLU A 299 6.57 -2.82 30.88
N LEU A 300 6.41 -2.47 29.59
CA LEU A 300 5.66 -3.27 28.62
C LEU A 300 6.42 -4.51 28.15
N LEU A 301 7.66 -4.36 27.67
CA LEU A 301 8.42 -5.44 27.00
C LEU A 301 8.64 -6.68 27.90
N PHE A 302 8.76 -6.45 29.21
CA PHE A 302 9.03 -7.51 30.18
C PHE A 302 7.79 -7.92 30.99
N HIS A 303 6.61 -7.39 30.65
CA HIS A 303 5.38 -7.71 31.35
C HIS A 303 5.03 -9.22 31.23
N PRO A 304 4.51 -9.88 32.28
CA PRO A 304 4.16 -11.30 32.23
C PRO A 304 2.97 -11.61 31.33
N GLU A 305 2.03 -10.67 31.22
CA GLU A 305 0.85 -10.80 30.35
C GLU A 305 1.22 -10.51 28.89
N TRP A 306 0.84 -11.43 28.00
CA TRP A 306 1.24 -11.39 26.61
C TRP A 306 0.67 -10.18 25.86
N VAL A 307 -0.57 -9.75 26.15
CA VAL A 307 -1.21 -8.60 25.47
C VAL A 307 -0.42 -7.30 25.71
N VAL A 308 0.01 -7.09 26.96
CA VAL A 308 0.81 -5.93 27.34
C VAL A 308 2.21 -6.00 26.71
N LYS A 309 2.84 -7.18 26.75
CA LYS A 309 4.14 -7.40 26.12
C LYS A 309 4.10 -7.16 24.61
N GLU A 310 3.10 -7.73 23.96
CA GLU A 310 2.84 -7.61 22.53
C GLU A 310 2.71 -6.13 22.14
N SER A 311 1.91 -5.34 22.87
CA SER A 311 1.82 -3.89 22.62
C SER A 311 3.16 -3.15 22.81
N GLY A 312 4.01 -3.60 23.75
CA GLY A 312 5.35 -3.04 23.93
C GLY A 312 6.27 -3.32 22.75
N ILE A 313 6.16 -4.52 22.16
CA ILE A 313 6.93 -4.90 20.97
C ILE A 313 6.44 -4.08 19.76
N LEU A 314 5.12 -3.94 19.58
CA LEU A 314 4.55 -3.06 18.56
C LEU A 314 5.03 -1.60 18.70
N VAL A 315 4.99 -1.03 19.92
CA VAL A 315 5.51 0.33 20.18
C VAL A 315 6.97 0.45 19.79
N LEU A 316 7.79 -0.55 20.11
CA LEU A 316 9.21 -0.55 19.77
C LEU A 316 9.43 -0.52 18.25
N GLY A 317 8.65 -1.28 17.47
CA GLY A 317 8.73 -1.26 16.01
C GLY A 317 8.18 0.03 15.39
N ALA A 318 7.07 0.57 15.92
CA ALA A 318 6.44 1.78 15.42
C ALA A 318 7.32 3.03 15.55
N ILE A 319 8.19 3.10 16.56
CA ILE A 319 9.10 4.26 16.71
C ILE A 319 10.43 4.08 15.97
N ALA A 320 10.66 2.93 15.32
CA ALA A 320 11.98 2.53 14.84
C ALA A 320 12.56 3.51 13.83
N GLU A 321 11.76 3.92 12.85
CA GLU A 321 12.17 4.81 11.76
C GLU A 321 12.51 6.21 12.27
N GLY A 322 11.55 6.87 12.94
CA GLY A 322 11.74 8.24 13.42
C GLY A 322 12.75 8.39 14.58
N CYS A 323 12.90 7.37 15.44
CA CYS A 323 13.76 7.41 16.63
C CYS A 323 15.00 6.51 16.53
N MET A 324 15.38 6.05 15.34
CA MET A 324 16.48 5.08 15.15
C MET A 324 17.76 5.49 15.88
N GLN A 325 18.21 6.73 15.68
CA GLN A 325 19.50 7.22 16.21
C GLN A 325 19.56 7.19 17.74
N GLY A 326 18.52 7.67 18.42
CA GLY A 326 18.43 7.62 19.86
C GLY A 326 18.16 6.21 20.42
N MET A 327 17.69 5.27 19.60
CA MET A 327 17.46 3.88 19.99
C MET A 327 18.71 2.99 19.90
N ILE A 328 19.68 3.31 19.03
CA ILE A 328 20.94 2.55 18.86
C ILE A 328 21.62 2.15 20.20
N PRO A 329 21.73 3.01 21.22
CA PRO A 329 22.35 2.63 22.50
C PRO A 329 21.67 1.47 23.23
N TYR A 330 20.39 1.21 22.94
CA TYR A 330 19.59 0.16 23.59
C TYR A 330 19.47 -1.12 22.74
N LEU A 331 19.69 -1.03 21.42
CA LEU A 331 19.58 -2.17 20.49
C LEU A 331 20.47 -3.38 20.85
N PRO A 332 21.70 -3.22 21.39
CA PRO A 332 22.52 -4.35 21.82
C PRO A 332 21.86 -5.25 22.88
N GLU A 333 20.94 -4.72 23.69
CA GLU A 333 20.16 -5.48 24.66
C GLU A 333 18.78 -5.89 24.10
N LEU A 334 18.12 -4.99 23.38
CA LEU A 334 16.77 -5.20 22.86
C LEU A 334 16.71 -6.25 21.74
N ILE A 335 17.65 -6.25 20.79
CA ILE A 335 17.63 -7.20 19.67
C ILE A 335 17.79 -8.65 20.14
N PRO A 336 18.77 -9.01 20.99
CA PRO A 336 18.82 -10.36 21.56
C PRO A 336 17.55 -10.76 22.33
N HIS A 337 16.92 -9.81 23.03
CA HIS A 337 15.66 -10.06 23.72
C HIS A 337 14.51 -10.36 22.74
N LEU A 338 14.37 -9.58 21.67
CA LEU A 338 13.39 -9.83 20.62
C LEU A 338 13.63 -11.17 19.92
N ILE A 339 14.89 -11.53 19.63
CA ILE A 339 15.22 -12.85 19.07
C ILE A 339 14.71 -13.98 19.99
N GLN A 340 14.78 -13.83 21.32
CA GLN A 340 14.17 -14.79 22.25
C GLN A 340 12.63 -14.81 22.16
N CYS A 341 12.00 -13.65 21.93
CA CYS A 341 10.55 -13.53 21.77
C CYS A 341 10.02 -14.23 20.51
N LEU A 342 10.85 -14.50 19.49
CA LEU A 342 10.47 -15.34 18.36
C LEU A 342 10.09 -16.77 18.78
N SER A 343 10.59 -17.25 19.92
CA SER A 343 10.22 -18.55 20.49
C SER A 343 9.09 -18.47 21.54
N ASN A 344 8.34 -17.37 21.59
CA ASN A 344 7.24 -17.21 22.54
C ASN A 344 6.10 -18.21 22.27
N LYS A 345 5.43 -18.65 23.34
CA LYS A 345 4.30 -19.58 23.26
C LYS A 345 3.06 -18.99 22.58
N LYS A 346 2.94 -17.66 22.50
CA LYS A 346 1.81 -16.97 21.88
C LYS A 346 2.12 -16.54 20.45
N ALA A 347 1.32 -17.00 19.49
CA ALA A 347 1.50 -16.73 18.06
C ALA A 347 1.51 -15.23 17.74
N LEU A 348 0.59 -14.46 18.33
CA LEU A 348 0.52 -13.01 18.12
C LEU A 348 1.79 -12.29 18.61
N VAL A 349 2.43 -12.77 19.69
CA VAL A 349 3.72 -12.23 20.13
C VAL A 349 4.82 -12.58 19.13
N ARG A 350 4.87 -13.82 18.62
CA ARG A 350 5.86 -14.23 17.62
C ARG A 350 5.73 -13.39 16.35
N SER A 351 4.50 -13.21 15.86
CA SER A 351 4.18 -12.44 14.66
C SER A 351 4.65 -10.98 14.77
N ILE A 352 4.27 -10.25 15.82
CA ILE A 352 4.72 -8.85 15.98
C ILE A 352 6.23 -8.73 16.20
N THR A 353 6.84 -9.76 16.80
CA THR A 353 8.30 -9.80 16.98
C THR A 353 9.03 -9.92 15.65
N CYS A 354 8.51 -10.71 14.70
CA CYS A 354 9.06 -10.78 13.33
C CYS A 354 9.07 -9.39 12.69
N TRP A 355 7.91 -8.72 12.67
CA TRP A 355 7.77 -7.36 12.11
C TRP A 355 8.67 -6.34 12.81
N THR A 356 8.70 -6.34 14.14
CA THR A 356 9.55 -5.39 14.89
C THR A 356 11.04 -5.61 14.62
N LEU A 357 11.48 -6.86 14.46
CA LEU A 357 12.87 -7.16 14.13
C LEU A 357 13.24 -6.71 12.71
N SER A 358 12.32 -6.80 11.74
CA SER A 358 12.60 -6.32 10.38
C SER A 358 12.74 -4.81 10.31
N ARG A 359 12.01 -4.04 11.12
CA ARG A 359 12.17 -2.57 11.24
C ARG A 359 13.57 -2.14 11.73
N TYR A 360 14.34 -3.06 12.33
CA TYR A 360 15.73 -2.84 12.73
C TYR A 360 16.75 -3.66 11.91
N ALA A 361 16.34 -4.26 10.78
CA ALA A 361 17.19 -5.13 9.96
C ALA A 361 18.48 -4.43 9.49
N HIS A 362 18.38 -3.18 9.00
CA HIS A 362 19.53 -2.38 8.59
C HIS A 362 20.60 -2.28 9.70
N TRP A 363 20.18 -2.00 10.95
CA TRP A 363 21.10 -1.98 12.09
C TRP A 363 21.72 -3.35 12.32
N VAL A 364 20.93 -4.43 12.31
CA VAL A 364 21.41 -5.79 12.54
C VAL A 364 22.47 -6.22 11.51
N VAL A 365 22.25 -5.89 10.23
CA VAL A 365 23.18 -6.19 9.13
C VAL A 365 24.48 -5.39 9.25
N SER A 366 24.41 -4.14 9.74
CA SER A 366 25.60 -3.30 9.95
C SER A 366 26.54 -3.78 11.08
N GLN A 367 26.10 -4.75 11.90
CA GLN A 367 26.88 -5.29 13.02
C GLN A 367 27.65 -6.56 12.61
N PRO A 368 28.63 -7.03 13.41
CA PRO A 368 29.34 -8.28 13.13
C PRO A 368 28.37 -9.47 12.96
N PRO A 369 28.40 -10.21 11.83
CA PRO A 369 27.36 -11.15 11.45
C PRO A 369 27.04 -12.24 12.48
N ASP A 370 28.06 -12.79 13.16
CA ASP A 370 27.88 -13.84 14.15
C ASP A 370 27.15 -13.38 15.43
N THR A 371 27.06 -12.07 15.66
CA THR A 371 26.50 -11.52 16.92
C THR A 371 24.99 -11.40 16.86
N TYR A 372 24.44 -10.88 15.75
CA TYR A 372 23.01 -10.55 15.64
C TYR A 372 22.38 -11.13 14.37
N LEU A 373 22.97 -10.90 13.19
CA LEU A 373 22.42 -11.34 11.90
C LEU A 373 22.20 -12.85 11.85
N LYS A 374 23.22 -13.64 12.18
CA LYS A 374 23.14 -15.10 12.11
C LYS A 374 22.14 -15.69 13.11
N PRO A 375 22.13 -15.30 14.40
CA PRO A 375 21.06 -15.71 15.32
C PRO A 375 19.66 -15.28 14.86
N LEU A 376 19.50 -14.05 14.38
CA LEU A 376 18.23 -13.53 13.87
C LEU A 376 17.73 -14.37 12.70
N MET A 377 18.55 -14.50 11.65
CA MET A 377 18.27 -15.30 10.46
C MET A 377 17.89 -16.74 10.84
N THR A 378 18.63 -17.36 11.77
CA THR A 378 18.35 -18.73 12.20
C THR A 378 16.99 -18.87 12.87
N GLU A 379 16.61 -17.95 13.75
CA GLU A 379 15.31 -18.01 14.43
C GLU A 379 14.15 -17.58 13.51
N LEU A 380 14.35 -16.63 12.59
CA LEU A 380 13.37 -16.25 11.58
C LEU A 380 13.07 -17.41 10.63
N LEU A 381 14.10 -18.12 10.15
CA LEU A 381 13.91 -19.32 9.30
C LEU A 381 13.10 -20.42 10.02
N LYS A 382 13.26 -20.57 11.35
CA LYS A 382 12.39 -21.47 12.13
C LYS A 382 10.95 -20.97 12.20
N ARG A 383 10.72 -19.65 12.18
CA ARG A 383 9.37 -19.05 12.18
C ARG A 383 8.71 -19.05 10.80
N ILE A 384 9.47 -19.04 9.72
CA ILE A 384 8.93 -19.37 8.37
C ILE A 384 8.25 -20.74 8.44
N LEU A 385 8.79 -21.68 9.20
CA LEU A 385 8.18 -23.01 9.38
C LEU A 385 7.30 -23.12 10.64
N ASP A 386 6.74 -22.02 11.16
CA ASP A 386 5.84 -22.03 12.32
C ASP A 386 4.55 -22.84 12.04
N SER A 387 3.89 -23.29 13.10
CA SER A 387 2.61 -24.01 13.01
C SER A 387 1.39 -23.11 12.84
N ASN A 388 1.57 -21.81 13.10
CA ASN A 388 0.55 -20.79 12.91
C ASN A 388 0.77 -20.02 11.59
N LYS A 389 -0.26 -19.91 10.75
CA LYS A 389 -0.22 -19.26 9.44
C LYS A 389 0.09 -17.76 9.51
N ARG A 390 -0.40 -17.04 10.52
CA ARG A 390 -0.04 -15.62 10.71
C ARG A 390 1.43 -15.46 11.08
N VAL A 391 2.00 -16.38 11.85
CA VAL A 391 3.45 -16.35 12.15
C VAL A 391 4.27 -16.68 10.92
N GLN A 392 3.84 -17.64 10.10
CA GLN A 392 4.49 -17.95 8.82
C GLN A 392 4.55 -16.72 7.90
N GLU A 393 3.41 -16.03 7.72
CA GLU A 393 3.30 -14.78 6.96
C GLU A 393 4.24 -13.70 7.51
N ALA A 394 4.10 -13.35 8.78
CA ALA A 394 4.93 -12.31 9.40
C ALA A 394 6.43 -12.63 9.37
N ALA A 395 6.80 -13.92 9.54
CA ALA A 395 8.19 -14.35 9.45
C ALA A 395 8.74 -14.30 8.02
N CYS A 396 7.92 -14.67 7.03
CA CYS A 396 8.32 -14.65 5.63
C CYS A 396 8.52 -13.20 5.15
N SER A 397 7.59 -12.30 5.44
CA SER A 397 7.72 -10.87 5.11
C SER A 397 8.91 -10.23 5.84
N ALA A 398 9.08 -10.49 7.14
CA ALA A 398 10.24 -9.99 7.88
C ALA A 398 11.58 -10.52 7.36
N PHE A 399 11.58 -11.75 6.82
CA PHE A 399 12.77 -12.34 6.20
C PHE A 399 13.06 -11.73 4.83
N ALA A 400 12.04 -11.43 4.02
CA ALA A 400 12.21 -10.71 2.76
C ALA A 400 12.85 -9.32 2.98
N THR A 401 12.38 -8.55 3.96
CA THR A 401 13.04 -7.28 4.34
C THR A 401 14.50 -7.49 4.79
N LEU A 402 14.78 -8.58 5.53
CA LEU A 402 16.15 -8.90 5.93
C LEU A 402 17.03 -9.26 4.72
N GLU A 403 16.47 -9.89 3.69
CA GLU A 403 17.17 -10.21 2.44
C GLU A 403 17.58 -8.95 1.68
N GLU A 404 16.68 -7.98 1.55
CA GLU A 404 16.93 -6.69 0.90
C GLU A 404 18.03 -5.88 1.59
N GLU A 405 18.09 -5.96 2.92
CA GLU A 405 19.11 -5.28 3.72
C GLU A 405 20.44 -6.02 3.71
N ALA A 406 20.43 -7.35 3.85
CA ALA A 406 21.65 -8.16 3.93
C ALA A 406 22.31 -8.38 2.57
N CYS A 407 21.55 -8.40 1.47
CA CYS A 407 22.05 -8.65 0.12
C CYS A 407 23.03 -9.85 0.08
N THR A 408 24.26 -9.59 -0.37
CA THR A 408 25.32 -10.61 -0.52
C THR A 408 25.85 -11.17 0.80
N GLU A 409 25.56 -10.57 1.95
CA GLU A 409 25.92 -11.10 3.28
C GLU A 409 25.20 -12.42 3.60
N LEU A 410 24.14 -12.76 2.86
CA LEU A 410 23.42 -14.03 2.98
C LEU A 410 24.06 -15.19 2.20
N VAL A 411 24.96 -14.91 1.25
CA VAL A 411 25.60 -15.94 0.41
C VAL A 411 26.25 -17.08 1.22
N PRO A 412 26.92 -16.85 2.36
CA PRO A 412 27.48 -17.93 3.19
C PRO A 412 26.44 -18.89 3.76
N TYR A 413 25.17 -18.46 3.87
CA TYR A 413 24.07 -19.20 4.49
C TYR A 413 23.05 -19.73 3.48
N LEU A 414 23.27 -19.48 2.18
CA LEU A 414 22.29 -19.70 1.12
C LEU A 414 21.73 -21.13 1.07
N ALA A 415 22.55 -22.15 1.30
CA ALA A 415 22.08 -23.54 1.34
C ALA A 415 21.02 -23.78 2.44
N TYR A 416 21.23 -23.20 3.63
CA TYR A 416 20.32 -23.35 4.77
C TYR A 416 19.02 -22.56 4.57
N ILE A 417 19.13 -21.37 3.96
CA ILE A 417 17.98 -20.54 3.60
C ILE A 417 17.11 -21.30 2.59
N LEU A 418 17.71 -21.78 1.51
CA LEU A 418 17.00 -22.51 0.45
C LEU A 418 16.34 -23.80 0.96
N ASP A 419 17.01 -24.59 1.82
CA ASP A 419 16.40 -25.77 2.42
C ASP A 419 15.10 -25.42 3.16
N THR A 420 15.08 -24.30 3.87
CA THR A 420 13.92 -23.83 4.63
C THR A 420 12.79 -23.37 3.71
N LEU A 421 13.09 -22.49 2.74
CA LEU A 421 12.10 -21.96 1.79
C LEU A 421 11.53 -23.09 0.91
N VAL A 422 12.36 -24.05 0.50
CA VAL A 422 11.92 -25.20 -0.29
C VAL A 422 11.01 -26.12 0.52
N PHE A 423 11.31 -26.32 1.81
CA PHE A 423 10.42 -27.06 2.69
C PHE A 423 9.07 -26.35 2.90
N ALA A 424 9.06 -25.02 2.94
CA ALA A 424 7.83 -24.23 3.10
C ALA A 424 6.80 -24.50 1.98
N PHE A 425 7.21 -24.80 0.74
CA PHE A 425 6.28 -25.21 -0.34
C PHE A 425 5.40 -26.41 0.01
N SER A 426 5.89 -27.31 0.86
CA SER A 426 5.17 -28.51 1.29
C SER A 426 4.24 -28.27 2.48
N LYS A 427 4.39 -27.12 3.14
CA LYS A 427 3.74 -26.77 4.40
C LYS A 427 2.74 -25.64 4.26
N TYR A 428 3.03 -24.66 3.41
CA TYR A 428 2.22 -23.46 3.25
C TYR A 428 0.90 -23.76 2.55
N GLN A 429 -0.14 -23.12 3.07
CA GLN A 429 -1.43 -23.00 2.39
C GLN A 429 -1.37 -21.88 1.36
N HIS A 430 -2.47 -21.67 0.65
CA HIS A 430 -2.53 -20.80 -0.51
C HIS A 430 -2.09 -19.35 -0.21
N LYS A 431 -2.60 -18.71 0.85
CA LYS A 431 -2.29 -17.31 1.20
C LYS A 431 -0.78 -17.12 1.39
N ASN A 432 -0.18 -17.93 2.25
CA ASN A 432 1.25 -17.81 2.58
C ASN A 432 2.16 -18.25 1.45
N LEU A 433 1.70 -19.13 0.55
CA LEU A 433 2.45 -19.52 -0.63
C LEU A 433 2.72 -18.31 -1.55
N LEU A 434 1.79 -17.34 -1.63
CA LEU A 434 2.00 -16.12 -2.40
C LEU A 434 3.13 -15.26 -1.85
N ILE A 435 3.26 -15.21 -0.52
CA ILE A 435 4.34 -14.49 0.19
C ILE A 435 5.67 -15.24 0.05
N LEU A 436 5.63 -16.57 0.00
CA LEU A 436 6.81 -17.38 -0.23
C LEU A 436 7.43 -17.13 -1.62
N TYR A 437 6.60 -16.91 -2.65
CA TYR A 437 7.11 -16.56 -3.98
C TYR A 437 7.88 -15.24 -3.94
N ASP A 438 7.34 -14.24 -3.25
CA ASP A 438 7.96 -12.94 -3.09
C ASP A 438 9.32 -13.06 -2.38
N ALA A 439 9.37 -13.71 -1.21
CA ALA A 439 10.63 -13.96 -0.50
C ALA A 439 11.68 -14.70 -1.37
N ILE A 440 11.28 -15.69 -2.18
CA ILE A 440 12.22 -16.35 -3.10
C ILE A 440 12.71 -15.39 -4.20
N GLY A 441 11.82 -14.53 -4.71
CA GLY A 441 12.18 -13.50 -5.68
C GLY A 441 13.18 -12.50 -5.11
N THR A 442 12.91 -11.99 -3.91
CA THR A 442 13.76 -11.07 -3.16
C THR A 442 15.12 -11.68 -2.84
N LEU A 443 15.16 -12.95 -2.39
CA LEU A 443 16.41 -13.68 -2.22
C LEU A 443 17.22 -13.74 -3.51
N ALA A 444 16.57 -14.06 -4.64
CA ALA A 444 17.23 -14.17 -5.94
C ALA A 444 17.81 -12.83 -6.41
N ASP A 445 17.08 -11.73 -6.23
CA ASP A 445 17.56 -10.37 -6.53
C ASP A 445 18.73 -9.97 -5.60
N SER A 446 18.65 -10.35 -4.31
CA SER A 446 19.64 -10.03 -3.27
C SER A 446 20.99 -10.75 -3.44
N VAL A 447 20.98 -12.04 -3.77
CA VAL A 447 22.22 -12.84 -3.93
C VAL A 447 22.71 -12.90 -5.38
N GLY A 448 21.84 -12.60 -6.34
CA GLY A 448 22.12 -12.60 -7.78
C GLY A 448 22.75 -13.91 -8.26
N HIS A 449 23.84 -13.79 -9.03
CA HIS A 449 24.50 -14.92 -9.68
C HIS A 449 25.06 -16.00 -8.72
N HIS A 450 25.17 -15.72 -7.41
CA HIS A 450 25.55 -16.73 -6.42
C HIS A 450 24.54 -17.89 -6.30
N LEU A 451 23.29 -17.65 -6.72
CA LEU A 451 22.24 -18.67 -6.79
C LEU A 451 22.49 -19.69 -7.93
N ASN A 452 23.30 -19.34 -8.93
CA ASN A 452 23.59 -20.18 -10.10
C ASN A 452 24.59 -21.31 -9.77
N LYS A 453 24.18 -22.24 -8.89
CA LYS A 453 24.89 -23.49 -8.61
C LYS A 453 23.98 -24.68 -8.86
N PRO A 454 24.50 -25.81 -9.41
CA PRO A 454 23.69 -26.99 -9.70
C PRO A 454 22.89 -27.51 -8.50
N GLU A 455 23.48 -27.45 -7.29
CA GLU A 455 22.85 -27.87 -6.04
C GLU A 455 21.61 -27.03 -5.69
N TYR A 456 21.69 -25.71 -5.82
CA TYR A 456 20.58 -24.80 -5.51
C TYR A 456 19.48 -24.87 -6.57
N ILE A 457 19.85 -24.94 -7.85
CA ILE A 457 18.90 -25.07 -8.96
C ILE A 457 18.09 -26.36 -8.84
N GLN A 458 18.75 -27.48 -8.53
CA GLN A 458 18.09 -28.78 -8.37
C GLN A 458 17.15 -28.84 -7.18
N MET A 459 17.35 -27.97 -6.19
CA MET A 459 16.50 -27.86 -5.01
C MET A 459 15.30 -26.93 -5.26
N LEU A 460 15.53 -25.76 -5.85
CA LEU A 460 14.53 -24.68 -5.98
C LEU A 460 13.60 -24.84 -7.18
N MET A 461 14.10 -25.28 -8.33
CA MET A 461 13.29 -25.32 -9.56
C MET A 461 12.15 -26.36 -9.53
N PRO A 462 12.31 -27.58 -8.98
CA PRO A 462 11.21 -28.55 -8.96
C PRO A 462 9.90 -28.06 -8.32
N PRO A 463 9.88 -27.47 -7.10
CA PRO A 463 8.63 -26.98 -6.52
C PRO A 463 8.03 -25.80 -7.30
N LEU A 464 8.83 -24.88 -7.83
CA LEU A 464 8.34 -23.77 -8.67
C LEU A 464 7.67 -24.28 -9.95
N ILE A 465 8.30 -25.22 -10.64
CA ILE A 465 7.75 -25.82 -11.87
C ILE A 465 6.51 -26.68 -11.56
N GLN A 466 6.45 -27.32 -10.40
CA GLN A 466 5.26 -28.03 -9.97
C GLN A 466 4.08 -27.07 -9.85
N LYS A 467 4.25 -25.92 -9.18
CA LYS A 467 3.21 -24.89 -9.04
C LYS A 467 2.85 -24.27 -10.39
N TRP A 468 3.84 -23.97 -11.22
CA TRP A 468 3.65 -23.50 -12.58
C TRP A 468 2.69 -24.39 -13.39
N ASN A 469 2.89 -25.70 -13.35
CA ASN A 469 2.06 -26.65 -14.09
C ASN A 469 0.66 -26.84 -13.48
N MET A 470 0.44 -26.47 -12.22
CA MET A 470 -0.85 -26.59 -11.53
C MET A 470 -1.78 -25.42 -11.84
N LEU A 471 -1.25 -24.20 -11.93
CA LEU A 471 -2.02 -22.99 -12.15
C LEU A 471 -2.59 -22.94 -13.58
N LYS A 472 -3.80 -22.39 -13.74
CA LYS A 472 -4.42 -22.14 -15.05
C LYS A 472 -4.02 -20.76 -15.58
N ASP A 473 -4.28 -20.51 -16.86
CA ASP A 473 -3.92 -19.25 -17.52
C ASP A 473 -4.77 -18.05 -17.05
N GLU A 474 -5.92 -18.32 -16.44
CA GLU A 474 -6.85 -17.32 -15.90
C GLU A 474 -6.66 -17.08 -14.39
N ASP A 475 -5.68 -17.75 -13.78
CA ASP A 475 -5.44 -17.72 -12.34
C ASP A 475 -4.51 -16.57 -11.94
N LYS A 476 -4.97 -15.68 -11.05
CA LYS A 476 -4.21 -14.49 -10.63
C LYS A 476 -2.97 -14.84 -9.79
N ASP A 477 -2.92 -16.05 -9.24
CA ASP A 477 -1.72 -16.62 -8.62
C ASP A 477 -0.52 -16.71 -9.56
N LEU A 478 -0.75 -16.62 -10.88
CA LEU A 478 0.33 -16.52 -11.84
C LEU A 478 1.17 -15.26 -11.64
N PHE A 479 0.63 -14.15 -11.14
CA PHE A 479 1.41 -12.91 -11.02
C PHE A 479 2.57 -13.05 -10.03
N PRO A 480 2.35 -13.46 -8.76
CA PRO A 480 3.46 -13.61 -7.82
C PRO A 480 4.44 -14.72 -8.25
N LEU A 481 3.95 -15.79 -8.87
CA LEU A 481 4.83 -16.85 -9.39
C LEU A 481 5.69 -16.37 -10.57
N LEU A 482 5.13 -15.58 -11.50
CA LEU A 482 5.86 -15.03 -12.64
C LEU A 482 6.89 -13.98 -12.19
N GLU A 483 6.55 -13.15 -11.20
CA GLU A 483 7.47 -12.19 -10.60
C GLU A 483 8.65 -12.92 -9.94
N CYS A 484 8.38 -13.94 -9.11
CA CYS A 484 9.40 -14.79 -8.52
C CYS A 484 10.28 -15.46 -9.58
N LEU A 485 9.68 -16.10 -10.59
CA LEU A 485 10.43 -16.72 -11.68
C LEU A 485 11.27 -15.70 -12.47
N SER A 486 10.83 -14.44 -12.57
CA SER A 486 11.57 -13.38 -13.26
C SER A 486 12.90 -13.09 -12.57
N SER A 487 12.87 -12.89 -11.25
CA SER A 487 14.07 -12.69 -10.44
C SER A 487 14.96 -13.93 -10.44
N VAL A 488 14.38 -15.12 -10.29
CA VAL A 488 15.13 -16.41 -10.35
C VAL A 488 15.79 -16.61 -11.72
N ALA A 489 15.10 -16.37 -12.83
CA ALA A 489 15.68 -16.50 -14.18
C ALA A 489 16.86 -15.55 -14.39
N THR A 490 16.77 -14.33 -13.83
CA THR A 490 17.83 -13.31 -13.91
C THR A 490 19.04 -13.71 -13.07
N ALA A 491 18.83 -14.22 -11.86
CA ALA A 491 19.89 -14.72 -10.98
C ALA A 491 20.58 -15.98 -11.56
N LEU A 492 19.81 -16.91 -12.13
CA LEU A 492 20.33 -18.17 -12.67
C LEU A 492 21.00 -18.04 -14.03
N GLN A 493 20.67 -17.02 -14.82
CA GLN A 493 21.22 -16.80 -16.15
C GLN A 493 21.16 -18.07 -17.03
N SER A 494 22.29 -18.55 -17.53
CA SER A 494 22.38 -19.79 -18.34
C SER A 494 21.94 -21.05 -17.59
N GLY A 495 21.94 -21.04 -16.26
CA GLY A 495 21.40 -22.12 -15.43
C GLY A 495 19.89 -22.32 -15.60
N PHE A 496 19.17 -21.31 -16.08
CA PHE A 496 17.72 -21.38 -16.31
C PHE A 496 17.34 -22.02 -17.67
N LEU A 497 18.30 -22.22 -18.58
CA LEU A 497 18.05 -22.76 -19.92
C LEU A 497 17.22 -24.05 -19.98
N PRO A 498 17.39 -25.04 -19.06
CA PRO A 498 16.56 -26.25 -19.10
C PRO A 498 15.05 -26.00 -18.87
N TYR A 499 14.69 -24.83 -18.35
CA TYR A 499 13.32 -24.47 -17.98
C TYR A 499 12.72 -23.38 -18.87
N CYS A 500 13.51 -22.72 -19.72
CA CYS A 500 13.08 -21.50 -20.40
C CYS A 500 12.00 -21.72 -21.47
N GLU A 501 12.07 -22.81 -22.23
CA GLU A 501 11.16 -23.08 -23.38
C GLU A 501 9.68 -23.14 -22.97
N PRO A 502 9.25 -23.97 -22.00
CA PRO A 502 7.83 -24.03 -21.62
C PRO A 502 7.33 -22.72 -21.01
N VAL A 503 8.17 -22.01 -20.26
CA VAL A 503 7.78 -20.76 -19.62
C VAL A 503 7.62 -19.65 -20.67
N TYR A 504 8.56 -19.54 -21.61
CA TYR A 504 8.47 -18.65 -22.77
C TYR A 504 7.18 -18.88 -23.58
N GLN A 505 6.88 -20.14 -23.90
CA GLN A 505 5.74 -20.49 -24.75
C GLN A 505 4.41 -20.12 -24.10
N ARG A 506 4.29 -20.31 -22.78
CA ARG A 506 3.09 -19.92 -22.04
C ARG A 506 2.91 -18.40 -21.99
N CYS A 507 3.97 -17.64 -21.72
CA CYS A 507 3.89 -16.17 -21.70
C CYS A 507 3.46 -15.61 -23.06
N VAL A 508 3.97 -16.16 -24.17
CA VAL A 508 3.50 -15.79 -25.53
C VAL A 508 2.01 -16.10 -25.70
N ASN A 509 1.53 -17.27 -25.24
CA ASN A 509 0.12 -17.63 -25.35
C ASN A 509 -0.78 -16.72 -24.51
N LEU A 510 -0.36 -16.33 -23.30
CA LEU A 510 -1.10 -15.38 -22.45
C LEU A 510 -1.32 -14.06 -23.19
N VAL A 511 -0.25 -13.50 -23.74
CA VAL A 511 -0.31 -12.26 -24.52
C VAL A 511 -1.27 -12.40 -25.71
N GLN A 512 -1.13 -13.46 -26.51
CA GLN A 512 -1.99 -13.70 -27.66
C GLN A 512 -3.49 -13.83 -27.30
N LYS A 513 -3.80 -14.55 -26.21
CA LYS A 513 -5.18 -14.75 -25.75
C LYS A 513 -5.81 -13.44 -25.28
N THR A 514 -5.12 -12.67 -24.43
CA THR A 514 -5.62 -11.40 -23.89
C THR A 514 -5.89 -10.39 -25.02
N LEU A 515 -5.01 -10.33 -26.02
CA LEU A 515 -5.20 -9.50 -27.21
C LEU A 515 -6.41 -9.89 -28.04
N ALA A 516 -6.57 -11.18 -28.32
CA ALA A 516 -7.71 -11.68 -29.07
C ALA A 516 -9.02 -11.35 -28.34
N GLN A 517 -9.06 -11.52 -27.02
CA GLN A 517 -10.23 -11.16 -26.20
C GLN A 517 -10.50 -9.65 -26.19
N ALA A 518 -9.47 -8.81 -26.13
CA ALA A 518 -9.63 -7.35 -26.22
C ALA A 518 -10.24 -6.92 -27.56
N MET A 519 -9.81 -7.55 -28.67
CA MET A 519 -10.38 -7.29 -29.99
C MET A 519 -11.85 -7.72 -30.08
N LEU A 520 -12.21 -8.85 -29.48
CA LEU A 520 -13.60 -9.33 -29.44
C LEU A 520 -14.50 -8.42 -28.59
N HIS A 521 -14.04 -8.02 -27.41
CA HIS A 521 -14.75 -7.05 -26.56
C HIS A 521 -14.97 -5.71 -27.28
N ASN A 522 -13.93 -5.16 -27.92
CA ASN A 522 -14.06 -3.91 -28.67
C ASN A 522 -15.05 -4.02 -29.85
N ALA A 523 -15.18 -5.19 -30.47
CA ALA A 523 -16.12 -5.41 -31.55
C ALA A 523 -17.56 -5.61 -31.05
N GLN A 524 -17.74 -6.30 -29.92
CA GLN A 524 -19.04 -6.65 -29.34
C GLN A 524 -19.01 -6.57 -27.81
N PRO A 525 -19.09 -5.35 -27.22
CA PRO A 525 -18.95 -5.15 -25.77
C PRO A 525 -20.03 -5.85 -24.94
N ASP A 526 -21.23 -6.02 -25.50
CA ASP A 526 -22.36 -6.66 -24.81
C ASP A 526 -22.26 -8.20 -24.78
N GLN A 527 -21.35 -8.81 -25.55
CA GLN A 527 -21.20 -10.27 -25.67
C GLN A 527 -19.92 -10.82 -25.05
N TYR A 528 -18.85 -10.03 -25.02
CA TYR A 528 -17.56 -10.44 -24.48
C TYR A 528 -17.16 -9.51 -23.36
N GLU A 529 -16.74 -10.07 -22.23
CA GLU A 529 -16.17 -9.30 -21.14
C GLU A 529 -14.80 -8.74 -21.51
N ALA A 530 -14.50 -7.56 -20.99
CA ALA A 530 -13.18 -6.96 -21.13
C ALA A 530 -12.14 -7.89 -20.49
N PRO A 531 -11.01 -8.18 -21.17
CA PRO A 531 -9.98 -9.02 -20.59
C PRO A 531 -9.26 -8.31 -19.45
N ASP A 532 -8.82 -9.09 -18.46
CA ASP A 532 -7.83 -8.61 -17.49
C ASP A 532 -6.47 -8.48 -18.19
N LYS A 533 -5.99 -7.24 -18.30
CA LYS A 533 -4.76 -6.91 -19.02
C LYS A 533 -3.51 -7.26 -18.23
N ASP A 534 -3.63 -7.56 -16.94
CA ASP A 534 -2.50 -7.86 -16.07
C ASP A 534 -1.79 -9.16 -16.49
N PHE A 535 -2.52 -10.17 -16.98
CA PHE A 535 -1.92 -11.40 -17.54
C PHE A 535 -0.99 -11.14 -18.72
N MET A 536 -1.36 -10.18 -19.56
CA MET A 536 -0.54 -9.79 -20.69
C MET A 536 0.66 -8.98 -20.24
N ILE A 537 0.50 -8.07 -19.27
CA ILE A 537 1.61 -7.31 -18.70
C ILE A 537 2.61 -8.27 -18.04
N ALA A 538 2.15 -9.18 -17.17
CA ALA A 538 2.98 -10.18 -16.51
C ALA A 538 3.70 -11.10 -17.51
N GLY A 539 2.99 -11.56 -18.55
CA GLY A 539 3.57 -12.35 -19.62
C GLY A 539 4.68 -11.59 -20.38
N ILE A 540 4.47 -10.32 -20.68
CA ILE A 540 5.46 -9.47 -21.36
C ILE A 540 6.67 -9.20 -20.44
N CYS A 541 6.44 -8.86 -19.16
CA CYS A 541 7.47 -8.67 -18.14
C CYS A 541 8.43 -9.88 -18.12
N PHE A 542 7.87 -11.08 -17.96
CA PHE A 542 8.66 -12.31 -17.87
C PHE A 542 9.47 -12.60 -19.15
N LEU A 543 8.88 -12.38 -20.33
CA LEU A 543 9.59 -12.55 -21.61
C LEU A 543 10.82 -11.64 -21.68
N GLY A 544 10.73 -10.42 -21.14
CA GLY A 544 11.88 -9.53 -20.98
C GLY A 544 13.01 -10.18 -20.19
N PHE A 545 12.71 -10.77 -19.03
CA PHE A 545 13.72 -11.38 -18.16
C PHE A 545 14.38 -12.63 -18.77
N ILE A 546 13.65 -13.48 -19.49
CA ILE A 546 14.27 -14.60 -20.22
C ILE A 546 15.30 -14.06 -21.22
N VAL A 547 14.96 -12.98 -21.93
CA VAL A 547 15.86 -12.38 -22.91
C VAL A 547 17.11 -11.82 -22.24
N VAL A 548 17.01 -11.21 -21.05
CA VAL A 548 18.16 -10.74 -20.27
C VAL A 548 19.01 -11.89 -19.72
N GLY A 549 18.39 -12.89 -19.08
CA GLY A 549 19.08 -13.98 -18.39
C GLY A 549 19.66 -15.07 -19.30
N CYS A 550 19.01 -15.37 -20.42
CA CYS A 550 19.35 -16.49 -21.31
C CYS A 550 19.86 -16.07 -22.70
N TRP A 551 20.17 -14.78 -22.90
CA TRP A 551 20.48 -14.14 -24.19
C TRP A 551 21.42 -14.95 -25.12
N GLY A 552 22.55 -15.44 -24.59
CA GLY A 552 23.62 -16.05 -25.40
C GLY A 552 23.28 -17.39 -26.06
N PHE A 553 22.14 -18.01 -25.72
CA PHE A 553 21.83 -19.40 -26.09
C PHE A 553 20.49 -19.60 -26.82
N LEU A 554 19.62 -18.59 -26.88
CA LEU A 554 18.27 -18.67 -27.46
C LEU A 554 18.21 -18.50 -29.00
N GLY A 555 19.28 -18.90 -29.71
CA GLY A 555 19.50 -18.66 -31.13
C GLY A 555 18.22 -18.59 -32.00
N GLY A 556 18.01 -17.46 -32.68
CA GLY A 556 17.02 -17.28 -33.75
C GLY A 556 15.53 -17.24 -33.36
N VAL A 557 15.15 -17.65 -32.15
CA VAL A 557 13.74 -17.67 -31.70
C VAL A 557 13.31 -16.36 -31.03
N GLY A 558 14.24 -15.60 -30.47
CA GLY A 558 13.99 -14.34 -29.75
C GLY A 558 13.66 -13.11 -30.62
N VAL A 559 13.71 -13.21 -31.95
CA VAL A 559 13.72 -12.05 -32.85
C VAL A 559 12.31 -11.59 -33.25
N VAL A 560 11.32 -12.48 -33.27
CA VAL A 560 10.01 -12.18 -33.88
C VAL A 560 8.98 -11.63 -32.88
N PHE A 561 9.17 -11.83 -31.57
CA PHE A 561 8.18 -11.48 -30.55
C PHE A 561 8.52 -10.28 -29.66
N GLY A 562 9.77 -9.84 -29.62
CA GLY A 562 10.13 -8.56 -28.98
C GLY A 562 9.35 -7.38 -29.55
N VAL A 563 8.97 -7.48 -30.83
CA VAL A 563 8.17 -6.55 -31.66
C VAL A 563 6.72 -6.40 -31.17
N PHE A 564 6.09 -7.44 -30.59
CA PHE A 564 4.70 -7.36 -30.13
C PHE A 564 4.59 -6.81 -28.69
N CYS A 565 5.62 -7.04 -27.88
CA CYS A 565 5.76 -6.50 -26.51
C CYS A 565 5.83 -4.95 -26.49
N LEU A 566 6.19 -4.33 -27.63
CA LEU A 566 6.34 -2.89 -27.76
C LEU A 566 5.03 -2.07 -27.66
N LEU A 567 3.86 -2.70 -27.87
CA LEU A 567 2.60 -1.97 -28.10
C LEU A 567 1.69 -1.80 -26.87
N LEU A 568 1.98 -2.41 -25.72
CA LEU A 568 0.96 -2.57 -24.65
C LEU A 568 1.34 -2.05 -23.25
N LYS A 569 2.15 -0.98 -23.17
CA LYS A 569 2.56 -0.24 -21.94
C LYS A 569 3.86 -0.69 -21.29
N GLY A 570 4.96 -0.56 -22.04
CA GLY A 570 6.22 -0.13 -21.42
C GLY A 570 7.09 -1.18 -20.76
N VAL A 571 7.21 -2.39 -21.31
CA VAL A 571 8.33 -3.29 -20.99
C VAL A 571 9.09 -3.52 -22.29
N PHE A 572 10.35 -3.08 -22.32
CA PHE A 572 11.22 -3.22 -23.48
C PHE A 572 12.48 -3.98 -23.07
N VAL A 573 12.77 -5.10 -23.75
CA VAL A 573 14.11 -5.68 -23.77
C VAL A 573 14.53 -5.76 -25.24
N LEU A 574 15.39 -4.84 -25.64
CA LEU A 574 15.97 -4.79 -26.98
C LEU A 574 17.38 -5.36 -26.88
N GLY A 575 17.53 -6.60 -27.30
CA GLY A 575 18.83 -7.27 -27.35
C GLY A 575 19.58 -7.07 -28.68
N ARG A 576 20.89 -7.32 -28.64
CA ARG A 576 21.94 -7.03 -29.65
C ARG A 576 21.89 -7.85 -30.96
N ASP A 577 20.72 -8.20 -31.49
CA ASP A 577 20.60 -9.02 -32.71
C ASP A 577 20.32 -8.19 -33.99
N PHE A 578 21.19 -8.36 -35.00
CA PHE A 578 21.17 -7.69 -36.32
C PHE A 578 19.87 -7.84 -37.14
N LYS A 579 18.93 -8.72 -36.75
CA LYS A 579 17.65 -8.92 -37.48
C LYS A 579 16.55 -7.92 -37.09
N MET A 580 16.73 -7.16 -36.02
CA MET A 580 15.78 -6.13 -35.56
C MET A 580 15.67 -4.92 -36.49
N LEU A 581 16.67 -4.69 -37.35
CA LEU A 581 16.73 -3.53 -38.26
C LEU A 581 15.49 -3.34 -39.14
N PHE A 582 14.79 -4.42 -39.50
CA PHE A 582 13.63 -4.37 -40.42
C PHE A 582 12.38 -3.71 -39.84
N PHE A 583 12.22 -3.68 -38.50
CA PHE A 583 11.03 -3.13 -37.85
C PHE A 583 11.28 -1.79 -37.13
N LEU A 584 12.54 -1.33 -37.04
CA LEU A 584 12.89 -0.10 -36.31
C LEU A 584 12.25 1.16 -36.90
N ALA A 585 11.97 1.16 -38.20
CA ALA A 585 11.27 2.26 -38.88
C ALA A 585 9.84 2.48 -38.36
N ASP A 586 9.17 1.40 -37.95
CA ASP A 586 7.81 1.48 -37.40
C ASP A 586 7.82 1.80 -35.89
N PHE A 587 8.90 1.47 -35.18
CA PHE A 587 8.99 1.62 -33.72
C PHE A 587 9.47 2.97 -33.23
N MET A 588 10.46 3.58 -33.89
CA MET A 588 11.00 4.87 -33.46
C MET A 588 9.94 5.98 -33.34
N PRO A 589 8.92 6.08 -34.22
CA PRO A 589 7.80 7.02 -34.05
C PRO A 589 6.96 6.75 -32.79
N ILE A 590 6.73 5.48 -32.46
CA ILE A 590 5.96 5.08 -31.28
C ILE A 590 6.74 5.45 -30.01
N LEU A 591 8.05 5.17 -29.98
CA LEU A 591 8.92 5.54 -28.86
C LEU A 591 8.96 7.05 -28.64
N GLY A 592 9.11 7.85 -29.72
CA GLY A 592 9.05 9.31 -29.62
C GLY A 592 7.70 9.83 -29.12
N THR A 593 6.59 9.15 -29.42
CA THR A 593 5.27 9.52 -28.88
C THR A 593 5.14 9.19 -27.39
N ASN A 594 5.87 8.17 -26.91
CA ASN A 594 5.87 7.74 -25.51
C ASN A 594 6.91 8.47 -24.64
N LEU A 595 7.66 9.44 -25.19
CA LEU A 595 8.44 10.41 -24.42
C LEU A 595 7.54 11.48 -23.79
N ASN A 596 6.46 11.05 -23.12
CA ASN A 596 5.55 11.90 -22.35
C ASN A 596 5.81 11.71 -20.85
N PRO A 597 6.38 12.71 -20.17
CA PRO A 597 6.74 12.59 -18.76
C PRO A 597 5.55 12.73 -17.80
N GLU A 598 4.30 12.79 -18.29
CA GLU A 598 3.09 12.52 -17.49
C GLU A 598 3.00 11.04 -17.09
N PHE A 599 3.58 10.13 -17.89
CA PHE A 599 3.63 8.69 -17.60
C PHE A 599 5.08 8.28 -17.32
N ILE A 600 5.54 8.52 -16.09
CA ILE A 600 6.96 8.44 -15.69
C ILE A 600 7.60 7.09 -16.08
N SER A 601 7.02 5.96 -15.66
CA SER A 601 7.58 4.63 -15.94
C SER A 601 7.63 4.31 -17.44
N VAL A 602 6.60 4.71 -18.19
CA VAL A 602 6.54 4.52 -19.65
C VAL A 602 7.60 5.38 -20.35
N CYS A 603 7.72 6.63 -19.93
CA CYS A 603 8.71 7.57 -20.44
C CYS A 603 10.14 7.11 -20.15
N ASN A 604 10.39 6.60 -18.95
CA ASN A 604 11.66 6.04 -18.51
C ASN A 604 12.07 4.84 -19.37
N ASN A 605 11.15 3.89 -19.52
CA ASN A 605 11.43 2.67 -20.27
C ASN A 605 11.57 2.96 -21.78
N ALA A 606 10.80 3.91 -22.33
CA ALA A 606 10.98 4.38 -23.72
C ALA A 606 12.34 5.07 -23.93
N THR A 607 12.76 5.91 -22.98
CA THR A 607 14.06 6.59 -23.00
C THR A 607 15.22 5.59 -22.98
N TRP A 608 15.16 4.61 -22.09
CA TRP A 608 16.13 3.52 -22.02
C TRP A 608 16.19 2.72 -23.33
N ALA A 609 15.03 2.35 -23.89
CA ALA A 609 14.93 1.59 -25.13
C ALA A 609 15.55 2.33 -26.33
N ILE A 610 15.27 3.63 -26.48
CA ILE A 610 15.89 4.48 -27.53
C ILE A 610 17.41 4.44 -27.40
N GLY A 611 17.93 4.43 -26.18
CA GLY A 611 19.35 4.31 -25.88
C GLY A 611 19.99 3.03 -26.40
N GLU A 612 19.43 1.89 -26.03
CA GLU A 612 19.92 0.58 -26.48
C GLU A 612 19.83 0.44 -28.00
N ILE A 613 18.74 0.92 -28.63
CA ILE A 613 18.62 0.99 -30.10
C ILE A 613 19.74 1.82 -30.70
N SER A 614 20.02 2.99 -30.13
CA SER A 614 21.05 3.90 -30.63
C SER A 614 22.43 3.25 -30.63
N ILE A 615 22.74 2.47 -29.57
CA ILE A 615 24.00 1.71 -29.47
C ILE A 615 24.09 0.64 -30.58
N GLN A 616 22.99 -0.05 -30.89
CA GLN A 616 23.00 -1.09 -31.93
C GLN A 616 23.02 -0.51 -33.36
N MET A 617 22.30 0.58 -33.62
CA MET A 617 22.18 1.18 -34.95
C MET A 617 23.42 2.00 -35.35
N GLY A 618 24.14 2.55 -34.38
CA GLY A 618 25.27 3.45 -34.64
C GLY A 618 24.86 4.60 -35.57
N ILE A 619 25.53 4.72 -36.72
CA ILE A 619 25.33 5.82 -37.69
C ILE A 619 23.92 5.81 -38.30
N GLU A 620 23.28 4.66 -38.41
CA GLU A 620 21.95 4.56 -39.03
C GLU A 620 20.86 5.27 -38.22
N MET A 621 21.10 5.51 -36.92
CA MET A 621 20.22 6.22 -36.01
C MET A 621 19.98 7.69 -36.41
N GLN A 622 20.86 8.28 -37.24
CA GLN A 622 20.82 9.69 -37.63
C GLN A 622 19.44 10.15 -38.14
N HIS A 623 18.71 9.26 -38.82
CA HIS A 623 17.38 9.56 -39.37
C HIS A 623 16.30 9.76 -38.31
N TYR A 624 16.45 9.17 -37.12
CA TYR A 624 15.47 9.20 -36.05
C TYR A 624 15.80 10.21 -34.94
N ILE A 625 17.04 10.74 -34.90
CA ILE A 625 17.47 11.74 -33.91
C ILE A 625 16.51 12.93 -33.81
N PRO A 626 16.05 13.56 -34.91
CA PRO A 626 15.17 14.73 -34.82
C PRO A 626 13.84 14.44 -34.12
N MET A 627 13.40 13.18 -34.11
CA MET A 627 12.11 12.78 -33.54
C MET A 627 12.13 12.67 -32.02
N VAL A 628 13.30 12.37 -31.43
CA VAL A 628 13.42 12.05 -29.99
C VAL A 628 14.25 13.10 -29.23
N LEU A 629 15.21 13.76 -29.90
CA LEU A 629 16.19 14.62 -29.22
C LEU A 629 15.55 15.82 -28.52
N HIS A 630 14.55 16.46 -29.13
CA HIS A 630 13.88 17.61 -28.54
C HIS A 630 13.22 17.24 -27.19
N GLN A 631 12.48 16.13 -27.18
CA GLN A 631 11.75 15.65 -26.00
C GLN A 631 12.72 15.22 -24.90
N LEU A 632 13.81 14.52 -25.24
CA LEU A 632 14.84 14.15 -24.26
C LEU A 632 15.53 15.38 -23.64
N VAL A 633 15.74 16.44 -24.41
CA VAL A 633 16.26 17.72 -23.90
C VAL A 633 15.26 18.43 -23.00
N GLU A 634 13.97 18.31 -23.27
CA GLU A 634 12.91 18.86 -22.42
C GLU A 634 12.83 18.09 -21.08
N ILE A 635 12.81 16.76 -21.13
CA ILE A 635 12.73 15.87 -19.95
C ILE A 635 13.89 16.12 -18.99
N ILE A 636 15.14 16.18 -19.48
CA ILE A 636 16.31 16.37 -18.61
C ILE A 636 16.35 17.74 -17.91
N ASN A 637 15.66 18.74 -18.47
CA ASN A 637 15.59 20.09 -17.89
C ASN A 637 14.27 20.32 -17.13
N ARG A 638 13.39 19.31 -17.03
CA ARG A 638 12.11 19.44 -16.35
C ARG A 638 12.32 19.37 -14.82
N PRO A 639 11.85 20.36 -14.05
CA PRO A 639 11.93 20.31 -12.59
C PRO A 639 11.06 19.18 -12.03
N ASN A 640 11.43 18.66 -10.85
CA ASN A 640 10.71 17.59 -10.16
C ASN A 640 10.53 16.31 -11.00
N THR A 641 11.55 15.97 -11.80
CA THR A 641 11.58 14.70 -12.55
C THR A 641 12.30 13.65 -11.71
N PRO A 642 11.78 12.42 -11.59
CA PRO A 642 12.44 11.38 -10.80
C PRO A 642 13.87 11.10 -11.25
N LYS A 643 14.73 10.80 -10.28
CA LYS A 643 16.17 10.57 -10.48
C LYS A 643 16.44 9.52 -11.55
N THR A 644 15.72 8.40 -11.52
CA THR A 644 15.85 7.28 -12.48
C THR A 644 15.59 7.71 -13.93
N LEU A 645 14.54 8.51 -14.16
CA LEU A 645 14.23 9.05 -15.48
C LEU A 645 15.31 10.04 -15.95
N LEU A 646 15.81 10.90 -15.05
CA LEU A 646 16.89 11.83 -15.35
C LEU A 646 18.19 11.11 -15.71
N GLU A 647 18.53 10.03 -15.01
CA GLU A 647 19.71 9.21 -15.26
C GLU A 647 19.64 8.52 -16.62
N ASN A 648 18.52 7.85 -16.91
CA ASN A 648 18.31 7.22 -18.21
C ASN A 648 18.35 8.25 -19.34
N THR A 649 17.80 9.44 -19.15
CA THR A 649 17.86 10.55 -20.12
C THR A 649 19.28 11.09 -20.29
N GLY A 650 20.02 11.24 -19.18
CA GLY A 650 21.38 11.78 -19.15
C GLY A 650 22.41 10.89 -19.85
N ILE A 651 22.31 9.57 -19.68
CA ILE A 651 23.21 8.60 -20.31
C ILE A 651 23.09 8.63 -21.83
N GLN A 652 21.87 8.76 -22.37
CA GLN A 652 21.71 8.79 -23.82
C GLN A 652 22.31 10.03 -24.47
N LYS A 653 22.37 11.14 -23.73
CA LYS A 653 23.07 12.33 -24.18
C LYS A 653 24.59 12.16 -24.19
N ARG A 654 25.13 11.38 -23.25
CA ARG A 654 26.58 11.22 -23.03
C ARG A 654 27.23 10.20 -23.97
N ASN A 655 26.49 9.17 -24.38
CA ASN A 655 27.06 8.10 -25.16
C ASN A 655 27.24 8.46 -26.65
N HIS A 656 26.22 8.81 -27.45
CA HIS A 656 26.45 8.92 -28.92
C HIS A 656 25.51 9.85 -29.72
N LEU A 657 24.79 10.80 -29.10
CA LEU A 657 23.90 11.74 -29.82
C LEU A 657 24.59 13.00 -30.38
N TRP A 658 25.93 13.02 -30.42
CA TRP A 658 26.75 14.10 -31.02
C TRP A 658 27.77 13.56 -32.01
#